data_AF-A0A671M9R7-F1
#
_entry.id   AF-A0A671M9R7-F1
#
_cell.length_a   1.000
_cell.length_b   1.000
_cell.length_c   1.000
_cell.angle_alpha   90.00
_cell.angle_beta   90.00
_cell.angle_gamma   90.00
#
_symmetry.space_group_name_H-M   'P 1'
#
loop_
_entity.id
_entity.type
_entity.pdbx_description
1 polymer ?
#
loop_
_entity_poly.entity_id
_entity_poly.type
_entity_poly.pdbx_seq_one_letter_code
_entity_poly.pdbx_strand_id
1 'polypeptide(L)'
;MDLMEQGTNPNAGQMIKDELAGKCQKLFQAFLEEFQNSDGEVKYLRDAEELIRPERNTLVVSFTDLEGFNQELATAIQEEFYRLYPFLCRAVRNFARDHGEVPTSKEFYVAFQDLPTRHKIRELTVVKVGSLVRISGQVVRTHPVHPELVSGTFLCLDCQGVIKDVEQQFKYTQPSICRNPVCNNRRRFLLDTNKSKFIDFQKVRIQETQAELPRGSIPRSLEVILRAEAVESAQAGDKCDFIGSLIVVPDVSQLSTPGVRAESSSRTAGVQGYENEGLRGLKALGVRELSYKLAFLACHVAPTNPRFGGKEIRDEEQSAESIKKQMTVQEWEKVFEMSQDKNLYHNLCTSLFPTIHGNDEVKRGILLMLFGGVPKTTMEGTSLRGDINVCVVGDPSTAKSQFLKHVEEFSPRAVYTSGKASSAAGLTAAVVRDEESHEFVIEAGALMLADNGVCCIDEFDKMEMRDQVAIHEAMEQQTISITKAGVKATLNARTSILAAANPVSGRYDRSKSLKQNINLTAPIMSRFDLFFILVDDCNEVTDYAIARRIVDLHSRIENSVERVYSLDEIRRYLLFARQFKPKISKESEEFIVEQYKRLRQRDGSGVTKSAWRITVRQLESLIRLSESMARMHCCDEVQPKHVKEAFRLLNKSIIRVETPDINLDQEEEEAMEEEEDDNQMNGHDAPNGVNGDVNGEVNGHEHTNGINGHRVNGESAKPSLRLSFAEYKRISNLLVLHLRRAEEAEDETALKKSEVVNWYLKEIESEIDSEMELINKKAMIEKIIYRLVHYDYILIELTQSGLKGSAESSGTESQEKDVTLVVNPNYTFDD
;
A
#
# COMPACT_ATOMS: atom_id res chain seq x y z
N MET A 1 -24.39 5.96 -57.95
CA MET A 1 -24.77 4.96 -58.96
C MET A 1 -24.73 3.60 -58.27
N ASP A 2 -25.90 3.10 -57.90
CA ASP A 2 -26.09 1.77 -57.34
C ASP A 2 -25.86 0.72 -58.42
N LEU A 3 -24.93 -0.21 -58.19
CA LEU A 3 -24.74 -1.39 -59.02
C LEU A 3 -24.99 -2.66 -58.18
N MET A 4 -26.25 -3.11 -58.28
CA MET A 4 -26.68 -4.50 -58.42
C MET A 4 -26.08 -5.57 -57.48
N GLU A 5 -26.69 -5.75 -56.32
CA GLU A 5 -26.87 -7.10 -55.74
C GLU A 5 -28.11 -7.75 -56.38
N GLN A 6 -27.96 -8.27 -57.60
CA GLN A 6 -28.94 -9.16 -58.20
C GLN A 6 -28.62 -10.60 -57.80
N GLY A 7 -29.39 -11.11 -56.85
CA GLY A 7 -29.32 -12.50 -56.41
C GLY A 7 -30.29 -12.84 -55.28
N THR A 8 -31.49 -12.24 -55.26
CA THR A 8 -32.53 -12.53 -54.26
C THR A 8 -33.58 -13.49 -54.83
N ASN A 9 -33.77 -14.60 -54.12
CA ASN A 9 -34.86 -15.56 -54.32
C ASN A 9 -36.21 -14.82 -54.48
N PRO A 10 -37.06 -15.18 -55.47
CA PRO A 10 -38.36 -14.53 -55.68
C PRO A 10 -39.42 -14.81 -54.60
N ASN A 11 -39.12 -15.66 -53.60
CA ASN A 11 -40.03 -16.04 -52.50
C ASN A 11 -39.59 -15.56 -51.11
N ALA A 12 -38.52 -14.78 -50.99
CA ALA A 12 -38.21 -14.10 -49.73
C ALA A 12 -39.06 -12.82 -49.66
N GLY A 13 -40.05 -12.78 -48.75
CA GLY A 13 -40.82 -11.57 -48.49
C GLY A 13 -39.90 -10.36 -48.31
N GLN A 14 -40.32 -9.20 -48.85
CA GLN A 14 -39.56 -7.96 -48.80
C GLN A 14 -39.16 -7.66 -47.35
N MET A 15 -37.86 -7.60 -47.07
CA MET A 15 -37.39 -7.17 -45.76
C MET A 15 -37.90 -5.75 -45.49
N ILE A 16 -38.64 -5.56 -44.40
CA ILE A 16 -39.12 -4.25 -43.99
C ILE A 16 -37.90 -3.42 -43.63
N LYS A 17 -37.68 -2.31 -44.35
CA LYS A 17 -36.59 -1.38 -44.06
C LYS A 17 -36.96 -0.56 -42.84
N ASP A 18 -36.09 -0.55 -41.85
CA ASP A 18 -36.22 0.33 -40.69
C ASP A 18 -35.86 1.76 -41.10
N GLU A 19 -36.86 2.61 -41.29
CA GLU A 19 -36.67 3.99 -41.75
C GLU A 19 -35.93 4.85 -40.72
N LEU A 20 -36.20 4.65 -39.43
CA LEU A 20 -35.56 5.38 -38.34
C LEU A 20 -34.08 5.02 -38.28
N ALA A 21 -33.76 3.73 -38.28
CA ALA A 21 -32.37 3.28 -38.26
C ALA A 21 -31.60 3.73 -39.52
N GLY A 22 -32.23 3.70 -40.69
CA GLY A 22 -31.64 4.20 -41.93
C GLY A 22 -31.41 5.72 -41.92
N LYS A 23 -32.31 6.50 -41.30
CA LYS A 23 -32.14 7.95 -41.11
C LYS A 23 -30.98 8.24 -40.14
N CYS A 24 -30.94 7.55 -39.00
CA CYS A 24 -29.86 7.69 -38.02
C CYS A 24 -28.49 7.31 -38.61
N GLN A 25 -28.43 6.24 -39.43
CA GLN A 25 -27.21 5.85 -40.13
C GLN A 25 -26.65 6.97 -41.00
N LYS A 26 -27.51 7.63 -41.79
CA LYS A 26 -27.10 8.75 -42.66
C LYS A 26 -26.68 9.98 -41.87
N LEU A 27 -27.42 10.33 -40.83
CA LEU A 27 -27.10 11.47 -39.95
C LEU A 27 -25.78 11.25 -39.23
N PHE A 28 -25.53 10.02 -38.76
CA PHE A 28 -24.27 9.68 -38.11
C PHE A 28 -23.08 9.68 -39.08
N GLN A 29 -23.28 9.22 -40.32
CA GLN A 29 -22.26 9.34 -41.36
C GLN A 29 -21.94 10.81 -41.67
N ALA A 30 -22.96 11.66 -41.82
CA ALA A 30 -22.77 13.11 -42.02
C ALA A 30 -22.02 13.74 -40.84
N PHE A 31 -22.33 13.35 -39.60
CA PHE A 31 -21.59 13.80 -38.42
C PHE A 31 -20.09 13.46 -38.50
N LEU A 32 -19.73 12.23 -38.92
CA LEU A 32 -18.32 11.85 -39.05
C LEU A 32 -17.57 12.63 -40.14
N GLU A 33 -18.27 13.04 -41.20
CA GLU A 33 -17.70 13.78 -42.33
C GLU A 33 -17.62 15.29 -42.06
N GLU A 34 -18.63 15.87 -41.39
CA GLU A 34 -18.78 17.32 -41.24
C GLU A 34 -18.23 17.87 -39.92
N PHE A 35 -18.08 17.05 -38.87
CA PHE A 35 -17.68 17.54 -37.55
C PHE A 35 -16.22 18.01 -37.52
N GLN A 36 -16.04 19.31 -37.27
CA GLN A 36 -14.73 19.98 -37.21
C GLN A 36 -14.36 20.35 -35.77
N ASN A 37 -13.08 20.23 -35.45
CA ASN A 37 -12.52 20.78 -34.21
C ASN A 37 -12.44 22.31 -34.27
N SER A 38 -12.09 22.94 -33.13
CA SER A 38 -11.78 24.37 -33.03
C SER A 38 -10.74 24.87 -34.04
N ASP A 39 -9.89 23.97 -34.55
CA ASP A 39 -8.81 24.26 -35.51
C ASP A 39 -9.24 24.13 -36.98
N GLY A 40 -10.52 23.81 -37.25
CA GLY A 40 -11.07 23.66 -38.61
C GLY A 40 -10.75 22.33 -39.31
N GLU A 41 -10.03 21.42 -38.64
CA GLU A 41 -9.78 20.06 -39.11
C GLU A 41 -10.88 19.09 -38.66
N VAL A 42 -11.21 18.11 -39.51
CA VAL A 42 -12.15 17.03 -39.17
C VAL A 42 -11.50 16.09 -38.15
N LYS A 43 -12.05 16.02 -36.94
CA LYS A 43 -11.47 15.30 -35.79
C LYS A 43 -11.30 13.80 -36.08
N TYR A 44 -12.37 13.18 -36.56
CA TYR A 44 -12.49 11.73 -36.70
C TYR A 44 -11.79 11.17 -37.95
N LEU A 45 -11.27 12.04 -38.82
CA LEU A 45 -10.61 11.62 -40.05
C LEU A 45 -9.28 10.90 -39.76
N ARG A 46 -8.45 11.46 -38.88
CA ARG A 46 -7.16 10.85 -38.49
C ARG A 46 -7.36 9.49 -37.82
N ASP A 47 -8.34 9.38 -36.92
CA ASP A 47 -8.65 8.12 -36.24
C ASP A 47 -9.20 7.07 -37.23
N ALA A 48 -9.92 7.49 -38.28
CA ALA A 48 -10.37 6.61 -39.35
C ALA A 48 -9.24 6.14 -40.28
N GLU A 49 -8.23 6.98 -40.54
CA GLU A 49 -7.01 6.56 -41.24
C GLU A 49 -6.25 5.50 -40.42
N GLU A 50 -6.15 5.65 -39.10
CA GLU A 50 -5.57 4.63 -38.23
C GLU A 50 -6.37 3.32 -38.25
N LEU A 51 -7.69 3.39 -38.44
CA LEU A 51 -8.60 2.24 -38.51
C LEU A 51 -8.34 1.34 -39.73
N ILE A 52 -7.58 1.81 -40.72
CA ILE A 52 -7.14 0.99 -41.87
C ILE A 52 -6.15 -0.08 -41.42
N ARG A 53 -5.34 0.18 -40.37
CA ARG A 53 -4.36 -0.79 -39.85
C ARG A 53 -5.05 -2.07 -39.42
N PRO A 54 -4.47 -3.26 -39.67
CA PRO A 54 -5.16 -4.54 -39.47
C PRO A 54 -5.54 -4.80 -38.01
N GLU A 55 -4.77 -4.30 -37.05
CA GLU A 55 -4.94 -4.52 -35.61
C GLU A 55 -6.08 -3.70 -34.99
N ARG A 56 -6.47 -2.58 -35.61
CA ARG A 56 -7.47 -1.63 -35.06
C ARG A 56 -8.81 -1.82 -35.77
N ASN A 57 -9.88 -1.96 -34.99
CA ASN A 57 -11.23 -2.15 -35.51
C ASN A 57 -12.31 -1.34 -34.76
N THR A 58 -11.95 -0.59 -33.72
CA THR A 58 -12.87 0.31 -33.00
C THR A 58 -12.60 1.77 -33.34
N LEU A 59 -13.67 2.52 -33.64
CA LEU A 59 -13.62 3.98 -33.72
C LEU A 59 -14.20 4.55 -32.43
N VAL A 60 -13.42 5.37 -31.73
CA VAL A 60 -13.85 6.04 -30.50
C VAL A 60 -14.48 7.38 -30.85
N VAL A 61 -15.72 7.61 -30.40
CA VAL A 61 -16.51 8.80 -30.70
C VAL A 61 -16.94 9.46 -29.39
N SER A 62 -16.68 10.76 -29.24
CA SER A 62 -17.11 11.49 -28.06
C SER A 62 -18.61 11.80 -28.12
N PHE A 63 -19.34 11.49 -27.05
CA PHE A 63 -20.77 11.72 -26.98
C PHE A 63 -21.11 13.22 -26.88
N THR A 64 -20.23 14.03 -26.25
CA THR A 64 -20.41 15.49 -26.18
C THR A 64 -20.31 16.15 -27.55
N ASP A 65 -19.44 15.64 -28.42
CA ASP A 65 -19.30 16.12 -29.80
C ASP A 65 -20.56 15.83 -30.62
N LEU A 66 -21.13 14.64 -30.42
CA LEU A 66 -22.39 14.23 -31.04
C LEU A 66 -23.57 15.10 -30.57
N GLU A 67 -23.66 15.36 -29.26
CA GLU A 67 -24.66 16.28 -28.70
C GLU A 67 -24.53 17.70 -29.27
N GLY A 68 -23.31 18.19 -29.44
CA GLY A 68 -23.03 19.51 -30.00
C GLY A 68 -23.42 19.66 -31.47
N PHE A 69 -23.29 18.60 -32.26
CA PHE A 69 -23.70 18.60 -33.68
C PHE A 69 -25.21 18.36 -33.86
N ASN A 70 -25.76 17.34 -33.19
CA ASN A 70 -27.16 16.96 -33.35
C ASN A 70 -27.74 16.30 -32.08
N GLN A 71 -28.53 17.07 -31.34
CA GLN A 71 -29.19 16.63 -30.11
C GLN A 71 -30.27 15.56 -30.34
N GLU A 72 -31.00 15.59 -31.47
CA GLU A 72 -32.02 14.58 -31.78
C GLU A 72 -31.37 13.21 -31.99
N LEU A 73 -30.25 13.18 -32.71
CA LEU A 73 -29.48 11.96 -32.95
C LEU A 73 -28.91 11.40 -31.64
N ALA A 74 -28.35 12.25 -30.79
CA ALA A 74 -27.81 11.85 -29.49
C ALA A 74 -28.90 11.23 -28.59
N THR A 75 -30.09 11.83 -28.53
CA THR A 75 -31.22 11.30 -27.75
C THR A 75 -31.68 9.95 -28.29
N ALA A 76 -31.82 9.81 -29.61
CA ALA A 76 -32.20 8.55 -30.25
C ALA A 76 -31.18 7.42 -29.99
N ILE A 77 -29.88 7.74 -30.06
CA ILE A 77 -28.79 6.78 -29.76
C ILE A 77 -28.79 6.42 -28.27
N GLN A 78 -29.07 7.37 -27.38
CA GLN A 78 -29.10 7.11 -25.94
C GLN A 78 -30.26 6.19 -25.52
N GLU A 79 -31.45 6.38 -26.09
CA GLU A 79 -32.64 5.59 -25.75
C GLU A 79 -32.64 4.21 -26.43
N GLU A 80 -32.39 4.15 -27.74
CA GLU A 80 -32.48 2.93 -28.56
C GLU A 80 -31.11 2.40 -29.02
N PHE A 81 -30.09 2.48 -28.15
CA PHE A 81 -28.72 2.11 -28.48
C PHE A 81 -28.60 0.70 -29.08
N TYR A 82 -29.18 -0.31 -28.43
CA TYR A 82 -29.03 -1.71 -28.85
C TYR A 82 -29.60 -1.97 -30.26
N ARG A 83 -30.69 -1.29 -30.63
CA ARG A 83 -31.33 -1.40 -31.95
C ARG A 83 -30.50 -0.67 -33.02
N LEU A 84 -29.97 0.50 -32.69
CA LEU A 84 -29.24 1.35 -33.64
C LEU A 84 -27.78 0.91 -33.83
N TYR A 85 -27.18 0.23 -32.86
CA TYR A 85 -25.77 -0.14 -32.85
C TYR A 85 -25.27 -0.83 -34.15
N PRO A 86 -25.95 -1.85 -34.72
CA PRO A 86 -25.49 -2.47 -35.97
C PRO A 86 -25.48 -1.51 -37.16
N PHE A 87 -26.36 -0.50 -37.17
CA PHE A 87 -26.41 0.52 -38.22
C PHE A 87 -25.31 1.56 -38.06
N LEU A 88 -24.95 1.91 -36.82
CA LEU A 88 -23.80 2.77 -36.53
C LEU A 88 -22.49 2.12 -36.99
N CYS A 89 -22.29 0.83 -36.73
CA CYS A 89 -21.13 0.09 -37.24
C CYS A 89 -21.07 0.06 -38.77
N ARG A 90 -22.23 -0.01 -39.45
CA ARG A 90 -22.30 0.10 -40.92
C ARG A 90 -21.98 1.51 -41.42
N ALA A 91 -22.38 2.56 -40.70
CA ALA A 91 -22.02 3.94 -41.02
C ALA A 91 -20.49 4.12 -40.96
N VAL A 92 -19.84 3.63 -39.89
CA VAL A 92 -18.36 3.67 -39.79
C VAL A 92 -17.70 2.87 -40.89
N ARG A 93 -18.24 1.70 -41.27
CA ARG A 93 -17.73 0.93 -42.41
C ARG A 93 -17.80 1.72 -43.72
N ASN A 94 -18.90 2.42 -43.98
CA ASN A 94 -19.03 3.25 -45.17
C ASN A 94 -18.00 4.40 -45.14
N PHE A 95 -17.92 5.11 -44.02
CA PHE A 95 -16.98 6.21 -43.82
C PHE A 95 -15.52 5.78 -44.02
N ALA A 96 -15.12 4.62 -43.49
CA ALA A 96 -13.77 4.08 -43.66
C ALA A 96 -13.48 3.65 -45.11
N ARG A 97 -14.49 3.16 -45.84
CA ARG A 97 -14.36 2.78 -47.26
C ARG A 97 -14.20 3.99 -48.17
N ASP A 98 -14.84 5.11 -47.82
CA ASP A 98 -14.77 6.33 -48.63
C ASP A 98 -13.38 6.98 -48.55
N HIS A 99 -12.61 6.72 -47.49
CA HIS A 99 -11.27 7.25 -47.24
C HIS A 99 -10.12 6.25 -47.46
N GLY A 100 -10.39 4.96 -47.73
CA GLY A 100 -9.35 3.97 -47.96
C GLY A 100 -9.83 2.59 -48.45
N GLU A 101 -8.88 1.77 -48.90
CA GLU A 101 -9.14 0.39 -49.35
C GLU A 101 -9.20 -0.57 -48.15
N VAL A 102 -10.41 -0.78 -47.63
CA VAL A 102 -10.65 -1.73 -46.54
C VAL A 102 -11.10 -3.10 -47.09
N PRO A 103 -10.57 -4.23 -46.60
CA PRO A 103 -11.11 -5.56 -46.89
C PRO A 103 -12.58 -5.67 -46.49
N THR A 104 -13.43 -6.20 -47.38
CA THR A 104 -14.88 -6.36 -47.13
C THR A 104 -15.22 -7.30 -45.97
N SER A 105 -14.27 -8.13 -45.53
CA SER A 105 -14.41 -9.01 -44.37
C SER A 105 -14.15 -8.32 -43.04
N LYS A 106 -13.55 -7.12 -43.02
CA LYS A 106 -13.24 -6.40 -41.78
C LYS A 106 -14.50 -5.76 -41.22
N GLU A 107 -14.77 -6.02 -39.95
CA GLU A 107 -15.86 -5.36 -39.21
C GLU A 107 -15.30 -4.21 -38.39
N PHE A 108 -16.13 -3.18 -38.23
CA PHE A 108 -15.80 -2.00 -37.45
C PHE A 108 -16.83 -1.85 -36.34
N TYR A 109 -16.36 -1.34 -35.21
CA TYR A 109 -17.15 -1.11 -34.02
C TYR A 109 -17.10 0.37 -33.64
N VAL A 110 -18.14 0.82 -32.95
CA VAL A 110 -18.23 2.19 -32.43
C VAL A 110 -18.15 2.13 -30.91
N ALA A 111 -17.20 2.87 -30.35
CA ALA A 111 -17.03 3.02 -28.91
C ALA A 111 -17.38 4.46 -28.52
N PHE A 112 -18.40 4.64 -27.69
CA PHE A 112 -18.77 5.97 -27.19
C PHE A 112 -17.96 6.31 -25.93
N GLN A 113 -17.42 7.52 -25.88
CA GLN A 113 -16.74 8.09 -24.71
C GLN A 113 -17.47 9.35 -24.21
N ASP A 114 -17.09 9.85 -23.03
CA ASP A 114 -17.55 11.13 -22.46
C ASP A 114 -19.07 11.26 -22.26
N LEU A 115 -19.74 10.21 -21.77
CA LEU A 115 -21.13 10.37 -21.35
C LEU A 115 -21.23 11.28 -20.11
N PRO A 116 -22.11 12.31 -20.14
CA PRO A 116 -22.21 13.28 -19.05
C PRO A 116 -22.86 12.69 -17.80
N THR A 117 -23.81 11.76 -17.97
CA THR A 117 -24.53 11.16 -16.86
C THR A 117 -23.87 9.85 -16.43
N ARG A 118 -23.31 9.85 -15.21
CA ARG A 118 -22.78 8.64 -14.55
C ARG A 118 -23.87 8.03 -13.66
N HIS A 119 -24.12 6.73 -13.86
CA HIS A 119 -25.10 5.95 -13.10
C HIS A 119 -24.42 4.98 -12.15
N LYS A 120 -25.10 4.72 -11.02
CA LYS A 120 -24.67 3.72 -10.04
C LYS A 120 -25.19 2.34 -10.41
N ILE A 121 -24.50 1.28 -9.95
CA ILE A 121 -24.94 -0.12 -10.18
C ILE A 121 -26.36 -0.36 -9.63
N ARG A 122 -26.74 0.30 -8.53
CA ARG A 122 -28.11 0.17 -7.95
C ARG A 122 -29.21 0.84 -8.77
N GLU A 123 -28.87 1.81 -9.61
CA GLU A 123 -29.84 2.54 -10.45
C GLU A 123 -30.20 1.77 -11.72
N LEU A 124 -29.48 0.67 -12.00
CA LEU A 124 -29.75 -0.21 -13.14
C LEU A 124 -31.05 -0.99 -12.91
N THR A 125 -32.12 -0.45 -13.49
CA THR A 125 -33.45 -1.07 -13.52
C THR A 125 -33.80 -1.52 -14.95
N VAL A 126 -34.91 -2.25 -15.08
CA VAL A 126 -35.38 -2.78 -16.39
C VAL A 126 -35.63 -1.66 -17.41
N VAL A 127 -35.96 -0.45 -16.97
CA VAL A 127 -36.20 0.71 -17.85
C VAL A 127 -34.94 1.11 -18.62
N LYS A 128 -33.75 0.79 -18.11
CA LYS A 128 -32.46 1.11 -18.73
C LYS A 128 -31.96 0.04 -19.71
N VAL A 129 -32.70 -1.06 -19.90
CA VAL A 129 -32.33 -2.11 -20.87
C VAL A 129 -32.33 -1.54 -22.28
N GLY A 130 -31.26 -1.80 -23.03
CA GLY A 130 -31.12 -1.33 -24.42
C GLY A 130 -30.73 0.15 -24.60
N SER A 131 -30.68 0.92 -23.51
CA SER A 131 -30.20 2.32 -23.50
C SER A 131 -28.68 2.40 -23.31
N LEU A 132 -28.06 3.52 -23.69
CA LEU A 132 -26.64 3.80 -23.46
C LEU A 132 -26.44 4.42 -22.06
N VAL A 133 -25.63 3.76 -21.24
CA VAL A 133 -25.41 4.10 -19.83
C VAL A 133 -23.91 4.05 -19.52
N ARG A 134 -23.45 4.97 -18.67
CA ARG A 134 -22.11 4.94 -18.07
C ARG A 134 -22.23 4.45 -16.63
N ILE A 135 -21.51 3.37 -16.31
CA ILE A 135 -21.42 2.82 -14.96
C ILE A 135 -19.97 2.81 -14.48
N SER A 136 -19.75 2.98 -13.20
CA SER A 136 -18.42 2.91 -12.57
C SER A 136 -18.36 1.76 -11.59
N GLY A 137 -17.27 1.01 -11.59
CA GLY A 137 -17.08 -0.10 -10.67
C GLY A 137 -15.61 -0.45 -10.48
N GLN A 138 -15.32 -1.08 -9.35
CA GLN A 138 -14.02 -1.72 -9.16
C GLN A 138 -14.06 -3.11 -9.79
N VAL A 139 -13.04 -3.45 -10.59
CA VAL A 139 -12.91 -4.77 -11.18
C VAL A 139 -12.43 -5.75 -10.11
N VAL A 140 -13.23 -6.78 -9.84
CA VAL A 140 -12.86 -7.81 -8.84
C VAL A 140 -12.18 -8.98 -9.52
N ARG A 141 -12.73 -9.42 -10.66
CA ARG A 141 -12.23 -10.60 -11.39
C ARG A 141 -12.35 -10.39 -12.89
N THR A 142 -11.35 -10.84 -13.61
CA THR A 142 -11.28 -10.86 -15.07
C THR A 142 -11.15 -12.31 -15.53
N HIS A 143 -12.07 -12.76 -16.38
CA HIS A 143 -11.97 -14.07 -17.02
C HIS A 143 -11.00 -14.01 -18.22
N PRO A 144 -10.44 -15.16 -18.65
CA PRO A 144 -9.63 -15.22 -19.86
C PRO A 144 -10.45 -14.85 -21.11
N VAL A 145 -9.74 -14.42 -22.15
CA VAL A 145 -10.31 -14.06 -23.44
C VAL A 145 -10.74 -15.32 -24.19
N HIS A 146 -11.96 -15.30 -24.71
CA HIS A 146 -12.51 -16.38 -25.53
C HIS A 146 -13.02 -15.82 -26.87
N PRO A 147 -12.88 -16.55 -27.98
CA PRO A 147 -13.51 -16.16 -29.23
C PRO A 147 -15.02 -16.45 -29.20
N GLU A 148 -15.85 -15.43 -29.40
CA GLU A 148 -17.30 -15.52 -29.55
C GLU A 148 -17.67 -15.56 -31.05
N LEU A 149 -18.52 -16.51 -31.45
CA LEU A 149 -19.07 -16.59 -32.80
C LEU A 149 -20.22 -15.58 -32.95
N VAL A 150 -20.02 -14.50 -33.71
CA VAL A 150 -21.08 -13.49 -33.95
C VAL A 150 -21.97 -13.89 -35.12
N SER A 151 -21.36 -14.30 -36.23
CA SER A 151 -22.10 -14.77 -37.40
C SER A 151 -21.47 -16.03 -37.96
N GLY A 152 -22.26 -17.10 -37.99
CA GLY A 152 -21.86 -18.40 -38.52
C GLY A 152 -22.13 -18.51 -40.02
N THR A 153 -21.14 -19.03 -40.75
CA THR A 153 -21.35 -19.52 -42.11
C THR A 153 -21.58 -21.02 -42.03
N PHE A 154 -22.75 -21.49 -42.46
CA PHE A 154 -23.15 -22.89 -42.38
C PHE A 154 -23.16 -23.55 -43.76
N LEU A 155 -22.55 -24.72 -43.86
CA LEU A 155 -22.62 -25.61 -45.01
C LEU A 155 -23.76 -26.61 -44.81
N CYS A 156 -24.67 -26.68 -45.77
CA CYS A 156 -25.70 -27.71 -45.81
C CYS A 156 -25.07 -29.05 -46.22
N LEU A 157 -25.22 -30.10 -45.41
CA LEU A 157 -24.64 -31.40 -45.73
C LEU A 157 -25.34 -32.14 -46.88
N ASP A 158 -26.60 -31.81 -47.16
CA ASP A 158 -27.40 -32.51 -48.18
C ASP A 158 -27.26 -31.88 -49.58
N CYS A 159 -27.16 -30.55 -49.68
CA CYS A 159 -27.03 -29.85 -50.96
C CYS A 159 -25.72 -29.08 -51.16
N GLN A 160 -24.81 -29.12 -50.17
CA GLN A 160 -23.54 -28.36 -50.15
C GLN A 160 -23.71 -26.84 -50.32
N GLY A 161 -24.93 -26.32 -50.19
CA GLY A 161 -25.19 -24.89 -50.21
C GLY A 161 -24.59 -24.19 -48.99
N VAL A 162 -23.90 -23.07 -49.24
CA VAL A 162 -23.34 -22.22 -48.19
C VAL A 162 -24.35 -21.16 -47.78
N ILE A 163 -24.74 -21.18 -46.51
CA ILE A 163 -25.61 -20.18 -45.88
C ILE A 163 -24.71 -19.26 -45.07
N LYS A 164 -24.45 -18.06 -45.60
CA LYS A 164 -23.64 -17.04 -44.95
C LYS A 164 -24.48 -16.17 -44.01
N ASP A 165 -23.79 -15.54 -43.06
CA ASP A 165 -24.31 -14.49 -42.18
C ASP A 165 -25.52 -14.90 -41.32
N VAL A 166 -25.44 -16.09 -40.69
CA VAL A 166 -26.41 -16.49 -39.67
C VAL A 166 -25.97 -15.92 -38.32
N GLU A 167 -26.63 -14.83 -37.90
CA GLU A 167 -26.38 -14.17 -36.61
C GLU A 167 -26.62 -15.11 -35.43
N GLN A 168 -25.72 -15.06 -34.45
CA GLN A 168 -25.80 -15.82 -33.22
C GLN A 168 -26.23 -14.89 -32.08
N GLN A 169 -27.33 -15.21 -31.42
CA GLN A 169 -27.87 -14.40 -30.31
C GLN A 169 -27.67 -15.14 -28.98
N PHE A 170 -26.49 -14.99 -28.37
CA PHE A 170 -26.09 -15.58 -27.07
C PHE A 170 -26.29 -17.10 -26.93
N LYS A 171 -26.56 -17.78 -28.05
CA LYS A 171 -26.78 -19.21 -28.17
C LYS A 171 -26.32 -19.64 -29.55
N TYR A 172 -25.74 -20.83 -29.61
CA TYR A 172 -25.48 -21.50 -30.88
C TYR A 172 -26.80 -21.84 -31.58
N THR A 173 -27.08 -21.12 -32.65
CA THR A 173 -28.26 -21.21 -33.48
C THR A 173 -27.87 -21.68 -34.88
N GLN A 174 -28.46 -22.81 -35.27
CA GLN A 174 -28.34 -23.33 -36.63
C GLN A 174 -29.48 -22.76 -37.49
N PRO A 175 -29.27 -22.55 -38.80
CA PRO A 175 -30.35 -22.16 -39.69
C PRO A 175 -31.45 -23.22 -39.71
N SER A 176 -32.71 -22.80 -39.68
CA SER A 176 -33.86 -23.72 -39.64
C SER A 176 -34.26 -24.26 -41.01
N ILE A 177 -33.91 -23.55 -42.08
CA ILE A 177 -34.29 -23.84 -43.47
C ILE A 177 -33.09 -23.55 -44.38
N CYS A 178 -32.83 -24.44 -45.34
CA CYS A 178 -31.82 -24.21 -46.37
C CYS A 178 -32.29 -23.17 -47.40
N ARG A 179 -31.39 -22.29 -47.88
CA ARG A 179 -31.72 -21.28 -48.92
C ARG A 179 -32.09 -21.92 -50.28
N ASN A 180 -31.65 -23.15 -50.54
CA ASN A 180 -31.95 -23.86 -51.78
C ASN A 180 -33.39 -24.43 -51.71
N PRO A 181 -34.31 -24.02 -52.60
CA PRO A 181 -35.71 -24.47 -52.57
C PRO A 181 -35.87 -25.98 -52.80
N VAL A 182 -34.87 -26.64 -53.38
CA VAL A 182 -34.88 -28.10 -53.62
C VAL A 182 -34.45 -28.88 -52.37
N CYS A 183 -33.79 -28.23 -51.40
CA CYS A 183 -33.24 -28.88 -50.23
C CYS A 183 -34.19 -28.80 -49.03
N ASN A 184 -34.71 -29.95 -48.58
CA ASN A 184 -35.61 -30.04 -47.42
C ASN A 184 -34.87 -30.24 -46.07
N ASN A 185 -33.57 -29.91 -46.02
CA ASN A 185 -32.76 -30.06 -44.82
C ASN A 185 -33.10 -28.96 -43.79
N ARG A 186 -33.31 -29.38 -42.53
CA ARG A 186 -33.68 -28.51 -41.40
C ARG A 186 -32.80 -28.66 -40.16
N ARG A 187 -31.82 -29.57 -40.16
CA ARG A 187 -31.00 -29.90 -38.98
C ARG A 187 -29.55 -30.20 -39.28
N ARG A 188 -29.22 -30.64 -40.50
CA ARG A 188 -27.88 -31.12 -40.84
C ARG A 188 -27.04 -30.00 -41.44
N PHE A 189 -26.66 -29.04 -40.60
CA PHE A 189 -25.79 -27.93 -40.98
C PHE A 189 -24.45 -28.07 -40.28
N LEU A 190 -23.37 -27.96 -41.04
CA LEU A 190 -22.00 -27.94 -40.53
C LEU A 190 -21.50 -26.50 -40.52
N LEU A 191 -20.96 -26.03 -39.40
CA LEU A 191 -20.35 -24.71 -39.33
C LEU A 191 -19.01 -24.73 -40.07
N ASP A 192 -18.81 -23.81 -41.01
CA ASP A 192 -17.51 -23.53 -41.64
C ASP A 192 -16.79 -22.48 -40.79
N THR A 193 -15.86 -22.92 -39.94
CA THR A 193 -15.11 -22.04 -39.03
C THR A 193 -14.26 -21.03 -39.78
N ASN A 194 -13.75 -21.38 -40.97
CA ASN A 194 -12.82 -20.50 -41.70
C ASN A 194 -13.52 -19.29 -42.32
N LYS A 195 -14.81 -19.41 -42.62
CA LYS A 195 -15.64 -18.32 -43.19
C LYS A 195 -16.62 -17.72 -42.19
N SER A 196 -16.57 -18.19 -40.95
CA SER A 196 -17.38 -17.65 -39.86
C SER A 196 -16.67 -16.45 -39.24
N LYS A 197 -17.44 -15.55 -38.64
CA LYS A 197 -16.91 -14.35 -38.01
C LYS A 197 -16.85 -14.55 -36.51
N PHE A 198 -15.65 -14.36 -35.97
CA PHE A 198 -15.37 -14.43 -34.55
C PHE A 198 -14.96 -13.05 -34.04
N ILE A 199 -15.27 -12.80 -32.77
CA ILE A 199 -14.82 -11.62 -32.05
C ILE A 199 -14.21 -12.06 -30.73
N ASP A 200 -13.28 -11.28 -30.21
CA ASP A 200 -12.80 -11.49 -28.85
C ASP A 200 -13.88 -11.09 -27.84
N PHE A 201 -14.10 -11.97 -26.88
CA PHE A 201 -15.06 -11.83 -25.80
C PHE A 201 -14.35 -12.04 -24.48
N GLN A 202 -14.60 -11.14 -23.54
CA GLN A 202 -14.11 -11.27 -22.18
C GLN A 202 -15.21 -10.95 -21.19
N LYS A 203 -15.31 -11.79 -20.15
CA LYS A 203 -16.23 -11.58 -19.03
C LYS A 203 -15.46 -10.96 -17.86
N VAL A 204 -16.00 -9.89 -17.29
CA VAL A 204 -15.41 -9.19 -16.15
C VAL A 204 -16.47 -9.03 -15.07
N ARG A 205 -16.12 -9.27 -13.82
CA ARG A 205 -17.00 -9.02 -12.68
C ARG A 205 -16.58 -7.75 -11.97
N ILE A 206 -17.51 -6.79 -11.94
CA ILE A 206 -17.30 -5.50 -11.27
C ILE A 206 -18.08 -5.46 -9.95
N GLN A 207 -17.64 -4.60 -9.04
CA GLN A 207 -18.25 -4.35 -7.74
C GLN A 207 -18.46 -2.84 -7.52
N GLU A 208 -19.50 -2.52 -6.75
CA GLU A 208 -19.79 -1.15 -6.31
C GLU A 208 -18.56 -0.52 -5.63
N THR A 209 -18.26 0.73 -5.98
CA THR A 209 -17.16 1.46 -5.36
C THR A 209 -17.50 1.88 -3.92
N GLN A 210 -16.50 1.93 -3.03
CA GLN A 210 -16.72 2.24 -1.61
C GLN A 210 -17.40 3.60 -1.37
N ALA A 211 -17.12 4.59 -2.21
CA ALA A 211 -17.70 5.93 -2.11
C ALA A 211 -19.22 5.95 -2.37
N GLU A 212 -19.73 4.96 -3.10
CA GLU A 212 -21.14 4.88 -3.49
C GLU A 212 -21.97 3.96 -2.56
N LEU A 213 -21.33 3.29 -1.60
CA LEU A 213 -22.00 2.32 -0.73
C LEU A 213 -22.92 3.03 0.29
N PRO A 214 -24.22 2.68 0.34
CA PRO A 214 -25.08 3.12 1.42
C PRO A 214 -24.70 2.41 2.73
N ARG A 215 -24.82 3.14 3.85
CA ARG A 215 -24.45 2.65 5.18
C ARG A 215 -25.20 1.34 5.51
N GLY A 216 -24.45 0.31 5.90
CA GLY A 216 -25.00 -0.98 6.35
C GLY A 216 -25.43 -1.95 5.24
N SER A 217 -25.12 -1.70 3.96
CA SER A 217 -25.40 -2.64 2.86
C SER A 217 -24.15 -3.36 2.37
N ILE A 218 -24.33 -4.61 1.93
CA ILE A 218 -23.29 -5.36 1.21
C ILE A 218 -23.13 -4.78 -0.21
N PRO A 219 -21.90 -4.65 -0.73
CA PRO A 219 -21.65 -4.23 -2.11
C PRO A 219 -22.24 -5.23 -3.12
N ARG A 220 -22.99 -4.72 -4.11
CA ARG A 220 -23.48 -5.56 -5.22
C ARG A 220 -22.40 -5.75 -6.27
N SER A 221 -22.48 -6.88 -6.98
CA SER A 221 -21.64 -7.17 -8.13
C SER A 221 -22.47 -7.32 -9.40
N LEU A 222 -21.87 -6.97 -10.53
CA LEU A 222 -22.48 -7.05 -11.86
C LEU A 222 -21.49 -7.71 -12.81
N GLU A 223 -22.01 -8.47 -13.77
CA GLU A 223 -21.22 -9.05 -14.85
C GLU A 223 -21.20 -8.10 -16.04
N VAL A 224 -20.00 -7.72 -16.44
CA VAL A 224 -19.72 -6.89 -17.61
C VAL A 224 -19.11 -7.77 -18.69
N ILE A 225 -19.58 -7.61 -19.91
CA ILE A 225 -19.06 -8.26 -21.10
C ILE A 225 -18.30 -7.20 -21.91
N LEU A 226 -17.03 -7.49 -22.20
CA LEU A 226 -16.17 -6.70 -23.08
C LEU A 226 -16.04 -7.44 -24.41
N ARG A 227 -16.07 -6.69 -25.51
CA ARG A 227 -15.95 -7.22 -26.87
C ARG A 227 -14.90 -6.47 -27.67
N ALA A 228 -14.34 -7.17 -28.67
CA ALA A 228 -13.38 -6.62 -29.62
C ALA A 228 -12.18 -5.98 -28.89
N GLU A 229 -11.80 -4.77 -29.26
CA GLU A 229 -10.61 -4.09 -28.74
C GLU A 229 -10.71 -3.67 -27.27
N ALA A 230 -11.93 -3.62 -26.70
CA ALA A 230 -12.11 -3.30 -25.28
C ALA A 230 -11.67 -4.45 -24.35
N VAL A 231 -11.35 -5.62 -24.89
CA VAL A 231 -10.83 -6.76 -24.12
C VAL A 231 -9.45 -6.43 -23.54
N GLU A 232 -9.15 -6.95 -22.34
CA GLU A 232 -7.92 -6.70 -21.57
C GLU A 232 -7.65 -5.24 -21.14
N SER A 233 -8.55 -4.31 -21.47
CA SER A 233 -8.47 -2.92 -20.98
C SER A 233 -8.71 -2.78 -19.48
N ALA A 234 -9.53 -3.65 -18.91
CA ALA A 234 -9.85 -3.68 -17.48
C ALA A 234 -8.99 -4.74 -16.76
N GLN A 235 -8.23 -4.33 -15.75
CA GLN A 235 -7.44 -5.24 -14.91
C GLN A 235 -8.05 -5.35 -13.50
N ALA A 236 -7.78 -6.46 -12.82
CA ALA A 236 -8.26 -6.67 -11.46
C ALA A 236 -7.70 -5.62 -10.49
N GLY A 237 -8.57 -5.04 -9.66
CA GLY A 237 -8.23 -3.97 -8.71
C GLY A 237 -8.49 -2.56 -9.24
N ASP A 238 -8.54 -2.37 -10.56
CA ASP A 238 -8.75 -1.06 -11.17
C ASP A 238 -10.18 -0.54 -10.98
N LYS A 239 -10.28 0.79 -10.92
CA LYS A 239 -11.56 1.51 -10.94
C LYS A 239 -11.78 2.00 -12.36
N CYS A 240 -12.73 1.36 -13.04
CA CYS A 240 -13.03 1.65 -14.43
C CYS A 240 -14.47 2.15 -14.57
N ASP A 241 -14.65 3.06 -15.51
CA ASP A 241 -15.91 3.49 -16.05
C ASP A 241 -16.20 2.69 -17.33
N PHE A 242 -17.31 1.97 -17.31
CA PHE A 242 -17.81 1.18 -18.42
C PHE A 242 -18.95 1.94 -19.08
N ILE A 243 -18.84 2.14 -20.39
CA ILE A 243 -19.91 2.71 -21.21
C ILE A 243 -20.48 1.60 -22.08
N GLY A 244 -21.79 1.50 -22.09
CA GLY A 244 -22.46 0.48 -22.88
C GLY A 244 -23.94 0.36 -22.55
N SER A 245 -24.49 -0.83 -22.75
CA SER A 245 -25.92 -1.07 -22.57
C SER A 245 -26.20 -2.25 -21.66
N LEU A 246 -27.27 -2.13 -20.88
CA LEU A 246 -27.78 -3.22 -20.08
C LEU A 246 -28.55 -4.19 -20.98
N ILE A 247 -28.13 -5.45 -20.99
CA ILE A 247 -28.73 -6.52 -21.78
C ILE A 247 -29.28 -7.61 -20.88
N VAL A 248 -30.20 -8.38 -21.46
CA VAL A 248 -30.84 -9.51 -20.79
C VAL A 248 -30.33 -10.80 -21.44
N VAL A 249 -29.62 -11.61 -20.68
CA VAL A 249 -29.05 -12.88 -21.16
C VAL A 249 -29.92 -14.04 -20.66
N PRO A 250 -30.44 -14.90 -21.54
CA PRO A 250 -31.20 -16.08 -21.13
C PRO A 250 -30.27 -17.15 -20.53
N ASP A 251 -30.71 -17.83 -19.48
CA ASP A 251 -29.98 -19.00 -18.95
C ASP A 251 -30.15 -20.20 -19.89
N VAL A 252 -29.11 -20.49 -20.68
CA VAL A 252 -29.11 -21.54 -21.70
C VAL A 252 -29.20 -22.95 -21.08
N SER A 253 -28.77 -23.11 -19.83
CA SER A 253 -28.80 -24.41 -19.11
C SER A 253 -30.24 -24.89 -18.87
N GLN A 254 -31.16 -23.96 -18.68
CA GLN A 254 -32.60 -24.24 -18.50
C GLN A 254 -33.33 -24.38 -19.84
N LEU A 255 -32.72 -23.94 -20.95
CA LEU A 255 -33.22 -24.12 -22.31
C LEU A 255 -32.95 -25.52 -22.87
N SER A 256 -31.85 -26.17 -22.47
CA SER A 256 -31.35 -27.43 -23.01
C SER A 256 -31.89 -28.70 -22.33
N THR A 257 -32.56 -28.60 -21.19
CA THR A 257 -33.14 -29.75 -20.48
C THR A 257 -34.27 -30.39 -21.32
N PRO A 258 -34.19 -31.70 -21.69
CA PRO A 258 -35.21 -32.35 -22.50
C PRO A 258 -36.46 -32.63 -21.64
N GLY A 259 -37.63 -32.13 -22.03
CA GLY A 259 -38.86 -32.46 -21.28
C GLY A 259 -40.16 -31.80 -21.75
N VAL A 260 -40.24 -30.48 -21.95
CA VAL A 260 -41.52 -29.80 -22.26
C VAL A 260 -41.29 -28.56 -23.10
N ARG A 261 -41.82 -28.48 -24.33
CA ARG A 261 -41.67 -27.33 -25.24
C ARG A 261 -42.51 -26.13 -24.76
N ALA A 262 -41.97 -24.92 -24.81
CA ALA A 262 -42.76 -23.70 -24.68
C ALA A 262 -43.36 -23.38 -26.06
N GLU A 263 -44.69 -23.34 -26.18
CA GLU A 263 -45.39 -22.84 -27.35
C GLU A 263 -45.86 -21.41 -27.09
N SER A 264 -45.46 -20.46 -27.92
CA SER A 264 -46.22 -19.23 -28.15
C SER A 264 -47.43 -19.61 -28.99
N SER A 265 -48.58 -19.84 -28.34
CA SER A 265 -49.78 -20.38 -28.97
C SER A 265 -50.19 -19.56 -30.20
N SER A 266 -50.09 -20.17 -31.39
CA SER A 266 -50.75 -19.67 -32.59
C SER A 266 -52.21 -20.07 -32.54
N ARG A 267 -53.10 -19.09 -32.58
CA ARG A 267 -54.57 -19.18 -32.62
C ARG A 267 -55.11 -20.49 -33.25
N THR A 268 -55.65 -21.37 -32.43
CA THR A 268 -56.45 -22.51 -32.88
C THR A 268 -57.92 -22.11 -32.98
N ALA A 269 -58.46 -22.15 -34.20
CA ALA A 269 -59.88 -22.07 -34.47
C ALA A 269 -60.61 -23.25 -33.78
N GLY A 270 -61.68 -22.94 -33.05
CA GLY A 270 -62.40 -23.90 -32.22
C GLY A 270 -63.23 -24.90 -33.02
N VAL A 271 -63.11 -26.18 -32.66
CA VAL A 271 -64.16 -27.18 -32.80
C VAL A 271 -64.40 -27.80 -31.41
N GLN A 272 -65.69 -27.99 -31.14
CA GLN A 272 -66.35 -28.21 -29.85
C GLN A 272 -65.90 -29.44 -29.07
N GLY A 273 -65.89 -29.29 -27.74
CA GLY A 273 -65.72 -30.41 -26.79
C GLY A 273 -65.36 -29.92 -25.39
N TYR A 274 -66.22 -29.12 -24.76
CA TYR A 274 -66.13 -28.80 -23.33
C TYR A 274 -67.11 -29.70 -22.59
N GLU A 275 -66.61 -30.70 -21.87
CA GLU A 275 -67.19 -31.20 -20.62
C GLU A 275 -66.23 -32.22 -19.99
N ASN A 276 -65.86 -31.96 -18.73
CA ASN A 276 -65.02 -32.77 -17.84
C ASN A 276 -63.49 -32.65 -17.96
N GLU A 277 -62.96 -31.47 -17.62
CA GLU A 277 -61.71 -31.40 -16.86
C GLU A 277 -61.80 -30.24 -15.85
N GLY A 278 -61.71 -30.58 -14.56
CA GLY A 278 -61.71 -29.60 -13.47
C GLY A 278 -60.52 -28.64 -13.56
N LEU A 279 -60.60 -27.55 -12.79
CA LEU A 279 -59.55 -26.53 -12.65
C LEU A 279 -58.22 -27.14 -12.16
N ARG A 280 -57.45 -27.75 -13.06
CA ARG A 280 -56.01 -27.92 -12.89
C ARG A 280 -55.40 -26.54 -13.11
N GLY A 281 -54.91 -25.96 -12.03
CA GLY A 281 -54.36 -24.61 -11.97
C GLY A 281 -53.29 -24.33 -13.02
N LEU A 282 -52.86 -23.06 -13.07
CA LEU A 282 -51.92 -22.45 -14.02
C LEU A 282 -50.69 -23.29 -14.46
N LYS A 283 -50.33 -24.38 -13.77
CA LYS A 283 -49.34 -25.39 -14.19
C LYS A 283 -49.71 -26.20 -15.45
N ALA A 284 -50.99 -26.25 -15.87
CA ALA A 284 -51.40 -26.95 -17.10
C ALA A 284 -51.17 -26.11 -18.37
N LEU A 285 -51.04 -24.78 -18.22
CA LEU A 285 -50.50 -23.94 -19.28
C LEU A 285 -48.98 -24.06 -19.18
N GLY A 286 -48.36 -24.70 -20.17
CA GLY A 286 -46.91 -24.95 -20.28
C GLY A 286 -46.07 -23.68 -20.42
N VAL A 287 -46.20 -22.74 -19.48
CA VAL A 287 -45.38 -21.54 -19.37
C VAL A 287 -44.11 -21.94 -18.65
N ARG A 288 -43.03 -22.16 -19.39
CA ARG A 288 -41.69 -22.19 -18.78
C ARG A 288 -41.46 -20.81 -18.15
N GLU A 289 -41.09 -20.76 -16.87
CA GLU A 289 -40.44 -19.57 -16.33
C GLU A 289 -39.08 -19.45 -17.03
N LEU A 290 -39.00 -18.56 -18.01
CA LEU A 290 -37.73 -18.19 -18.62
C LEU A 290 -36.99 -17.33 -17.60
N SER A 291 -35.98 -17.91 -16.96
CA SER A 291 -35.10 -17.13 -16.10
C SER A 291 -34.11 -16.34 -16.97
N TYR A 292 -34.07 -15.05 -16.72
CA TYR A 292 -33.20 -14.11 -17.40
C TYR A 292 -32.26 -13.46 -16.39
N LYS A 293 -30.99 -13.31 -16.78
CA LYS A 293 -29.99 -12.61 -15.99
C LYS A 293 -29.67 -11.27 -16.64
N LEU A 294 -29.56 -10.23 -15.83
CA LEU A 294 -29.05 -8.93 -16.30
C LEU A 294 -27.53 -9.01 -16.43
N ALA A 295 -27.02 -8.61 -17.59
CA ALA A 295 -25.60 -8.45 -17.85
C ALA A 295 -25.38 -7.09 -18.50
N PHE A 296 -24.21 -6.48 -18.28
CA PHE A 296 -23.86 -5.21 -18.89
C PHE A 296 -22.93 -5.46 -20.07
N LEU A 297 -23.31 -5.00 -21.26
CA LEU A 297 -22.48 -5.09 -22.44
C LEU A 297 -21.76 -3.76 -22.63
N ALA A 298 -20.46 -3.73 -22.34
CA ALA A 298 -19.66 -2.51 -22.49
C ALA A 298 -19.06 -2.45 -23.90
N CYS A 299 -19.19 -1.29 -24.53
CA CYS A 299 -18.53 -0.96 -25.80
C CYS A 299 -17.21 -0.20 -25.59
N HIS A 300 -17.08 0.49 -24.46
CA HIS A 300 -15.90 1.26 -24.11
C HIS A 300 -15.60 1.13 -22.61
N VAL A 301 -14.31 1.10 -22.29
CA VAL A 301 -13.81 1.06 -20.92
C VAL A 301 -12.77 2.15 -20.80
N ALA A 302 -12.92 2.98 -19.78
CA ALA A 302 -11.94 4.00 -19.43
C ALA A 302 -11.66 3.91 -17.92
N PRO A 303 -10.45 4.23 -17.45
CA PRO A 303 -10.22 4.41 -16.02
C PRO A 303 -11.06 5.58 -15.48
N THR A 304 -11.69 5.42 -14.31
CA THR A 304 -12.58 6.46 -13.72
C THR A 304 -11.85 7.78 -13.48
N ASN A 305 -10.57 7.69 -13.10
CA ASN A 305 -9.68 8.83 -13.00
C ASN A 305 -8.57 8.61 -14.03
N PRO A 306 -8.64 9.21 -15.23
CA PRO A 306 -7.52 9.14 -16.16
C PRO A 306 -6.31 9.76 -15.48
N ARG A 307 -5.30 8.93 -15.21
CA ARG A 307 -3.99 9.44 -14.80
C ARG A 307 -3.41 10.12 -16.04
N PHE A 308 -3.48 11.45 -16.06
CA PHE A 308 -2.90 12.29 -17.11
C PHE A 308 -3.49 12.15 -18.53
N GLY A 309 -3.73 13.30 -19.17
CA GLY A 309 -3.53 13.45 -20.62
C GLY A 309 -4.45 12.70 -21.59
N GLY A 310 -5.59 12.15 -21.19
CA GLY A 310 -6.65 11.70 -22.12
C GLY A 310 -6.34 10.49 -23.02
N LYS A 311 -5.12 9.95 -23.01
CA LYS A 311 -4.74 8.66 -23.62
C LYS A 311 -3.65 7.99 -22.77
N GLU A 312 -3.95 6.83 -22.19
CA GLU A 312 -2.96 6.01 -21.49
C GLU A 312 -1.92 5.47 -22.48
N ILE A 313 -0.63 5.75 -22.23
CA ILE A 313 0.48 5.07 -22.91
C ILE A 313 0.88 3.87 -22.05
N ARG A 314 0.98 2.69 -22.67
CA ARG A 314 1.60 1.49 -22.07
C ARG A 314 2.97 1.86 -21.46
N ASP A 315 3.22 1.44 -20.22
CA ASP A 315 4.41 1.79 -19.42
C ASP A 315 5.79 1.46 -20.06
N GLU A 316 5.83 0.79 -21.21
CA GLU A 316 7.06 0.23 -21.80
C GLU A 316 7.91 1.24 -22.58
N GLU A 317 7.39 2.42 -22.97
CA GLU A 317 8.16 3.47 -23.70
C GLU A 317 7.85 4.91 -23.25
N GLN A 318 7.72 5.15 -21.94
CA GLN A 318 7.59 6.51 -21.40
C GLN A 318 8.97 7.18 -21.27
N SER A 319 9.41 7.91 -22.30
CA SER A 319 10.57 8.79 -22.23
C SER A 319 10.20 10.18 -21.67
N ALA A 320 11.18 10.93 -21.18
CA ALA A 320 10.95 12.32 -20.73
C ALA A 320 10.39 13.22 -21.84
N GLU A 321 10.73 12.92 -23.10
CA GLU A 321 10.22 13.65 -24.25
C GLU A 321 8.78 13.30 -24.60
N SER A 322 8.34 12.04 -24.41
CA SER A 322 6.96 11.66 -24.67
C SER A 322 6.02 12.28 -23.65
N ILE A 323 6.38 12.29 -22.36
CA ILE A 323 5.61 12.99 -21.33
C ILE A 323 5.58 14.49 -21.60
N LYS A 324 6.73 15.10 -21.91
CA LYS A 324 6.78 16.54 -22.24
C LYS A 324 5.86 16.92 -23.41
N LYS A 325 5.75 16.07 -24.44
CA LYS A 325 4.87 16.32 -25.61
C LYS A 325 3.38 16.22 -25.26
N GLN A 326 3.03 15.47 -24.21
CA GLN A 326 1.65 15.33 -23.76
C GLN A 326 1.21 16.44 -22.80
N MET A 327 2.17 17.09 -22.12
CA MET A 327 1.86 18.18 -21.20
C MET A 327 1.43 19.43 -21.95
N THR A 328 0.42 20.11 -21.42
CA THR A 328 0.07 21.44 -21.89
C THR A 328 1.20 22.43 -21.57
N VAL A 329 1.24 23.54 -22.32
CA VAL A 329 2.28 24.56 -22.15
C VAL A 329 2.31 25.12 -20.72
N GLN A 330 1.13 25.35 -20.12
CA GLN A 330 1.01 25.85 -18.75
C GLN A 330 1.53 24.85 -17.71
N GLU A 331 1.20 23.56 -17.88
CA GLU A 331 1.68 22.52 -16.98
C GLU A 331 3.20 22.36 -17.05
N TRP A 332 3.76 22.45 -18.26
CA TRP A 332 5.20 22.38 -18.46
C TRP A 332 5.92 23.59 -17.85
N GLU A 333 5.42 24.81 -18.05
CA GLU A 333 5.98 26.01 -17.43
C GLU A 333 6.00 25.90 -15.91
N LYS A 334 4.93 25.36 -15.30
CA LYS A 334 4.87 25.16 -13.86
C LYS A 334 5.84 24.09 -13.37
N VAL A 335 5.96 22.96 -14.08
CA VAL A 335 6.96 21.92 -13.76
C VAL A 335 8.38 22.45 -13.87
N PHE A 336 8.64 23.27 -14.89
CA PHE A 336 9.93 23.92 -15.07
C PHE A 336 10.23 24.90 -13.94
N GLU A 337 9.26 25.74 -13.55
CA GLU A 337 9.39 26.65 -12.40
C GLU A 337 9.72 25.89 -11.11
N MET A 338 9.02 24.79 -10.83
CA MET A 338 9.28 23.92 -9.68
C MET A 338 10.71 23.35 -9.71
N SER A 339 11.20 22.92 -10.87
CA SER A 339 12.56 22.36 -11.00
C SER A 339 13.68 23.36 -10.69
N GLN A 340 13.43 24.66 -10.92
CA GLN A 340 14.40 25.73 -10.69
C GLN A 340 14.37 26.28 -9.25
N ASP A 341 13.35 25.92 -8.47
CA ASP A 341 13.21 26.39 -7.09
C ASP A 341 14.30 25.77 -6.20
N LYS A 342 15.12 26.63 -5.57
CA LYS A 342 16.19 26.22 -4.65
C LYS A 342 15.63 25.63 -3.35
N ASN A 343 14.44 26.05 -2.94
CA ASN A 343 13.78 25.59 -1.72
C ASN A 343 12.74 24.48 -1.98
N LEU A 344 12.77 23.87 -3.17
CA LEU A 344 11.84 22.83 -3.59
C LEU A 344 11.70 21.73 -2.53
N TYR A 345 12.80 21.26 -1.95
CA TYR A 345 12.79 20.18 -0.97
C TYR A 345 11.93 20.47 0.26
N HIS A 346 12.01 21.71 0.79
CA HIS A 346 11.23 22.13 1.95
C HIS A 346 9.78 22.44 1.58
N ASN A 347 9.58 23.11 0.43
CA ASN A 347 8.27 23.47 -0.07
C ASN A 347 7.42 22.22 -0.36
N LEU A 348 8.00 21.19 -0.99
CA LEU A 348 7.33 19.91 -1.25
C LEU A 348 6.92 19.19 0.03
N CYS A 349 7.79 19.17 1.05
CA CYS A 349 7.46 18.55 2.34
C CYS A 349 6.28 19.26 3.03
N THR A 350 6.26 20.59 2.97
CA THR A 350 5.23 21.43 3.61
C THR A 350 3.90 21.35 2.85
N SER A 351 3.94 21.28 1.51
CA SER A 351 2.75 21.16 0.68
C SER A 351 2.13 19.75 0.72
N LEU A 352 2.95 18.70 0.86
CA LEU A 352 2.48 17.31 0.91
C LEU A 352 1.87 16.97 2.28
N PHE A 353 2.49 17.42 3.38
CA PHE A 353 2.02 17.18 4.74
C PHE A 353 1.69 18.48 5.48
N PRO A 354 0.61 19.16 5.07
CA PRO A 354 0.25 20.45 5.64
C PRO A 354 -0.44 20.29 7.01
N THR A 355 -1.16 19.20 7.24
CA THR A 355 -1.92 18.93 8.48
C THR A 355 -1.04 18.47 9.64
N ILE A 356 0.14 17.91 9.34
CA ILE A 356 1.04 17.32 10.32
C ILE A 356 2.08 18.36 10.73
N HIS A 357 2.15 18.71 12.01
CA HIS A 357 3.19 19.58 12.57
C HIS A 357 4.40 18.77 13.04
N GLY A 358 5.61 19.29 12.80
CA GLY A 358 6.87 18.65 13.21
C GLY A 358 7.34 17.50 12.32
N ASN A 359 8.31 16.74 12.84
CA ASN A 359 8.90 15.55 12.22
C ASN A 359 9.36 15.72 10.76
N ASP A 360 10.06 16.83 10.48
CA ASP A 360 10.49 17.17 9.12
C ASP A 360 11.41 16.12 8.49
N GLU A 361 12.21 15.41 9.29
CA GLU A 361 13.08 14.35 8.77
C GLU A 361 12.28 13.15 8.24
N VAL A 362 11.14 12.83 8.87
CA VAL A 362 10.26 11.75 8.40
C VAL A 362 9.58 12.14 7.09
N LYS A 363 9.08 13.38 7.00
CA LYS A 363 8.48 13.94 5.77
C LYS A 363 9.46 13.89 4.60
N ARG A 364 10.71 14.30 4.86
CA ARG A 364 11.83 14.25 3.92
C ARG A 364 12.16 12.83 3.46
N GLY A 365 12.20 11.87 4.38
CA GLY A 365 12.43 10.46 4.05
C GLY A 365 11.31 9.85 3.20
N ILE A 366 10.05 10.13 3.54
CA ILE A 366 8.89 9.68 2.76
C ILE A 366 8.89 10.32 1.36
N LEU A 367 9.31 11.59 1.24
CA LEU A 367 9.44 12.24 -0.07
C LEU A 367 10.47 11.53 -0.96
N LEU A 368 11.65 11.18 -0.41
CA LEU A 368 12.67 10.42 -1.15
C LEU A 368 12.20 9.01 -1.53
N MET A 369 11.37 8.39 -0.69
CA MET A 369 10.74 7.11 -0.98
C MET A 369 9.81 7.22 -2.20
N LEU A 370 9.02 8.30 -2.30
CA LEU A 370 8.10 8.55 -3.40
C LEU A 370 8.79 8.81 -4.75
N PHE A 371 9.97 9.45 -4.75
CA PHE A 371 10.78 9.62 -5.97
C PHE A 371 11.49 8.32 -6.40
N GLY A 372 11.94 7.51 -5.43
CA GLY A 372 12.62 6.23 -5.67
C GLY A 372 14.01 6.37 -6.32
N GLY A 373 14.87 5.37 -6.13
CA GLY A 373 16.20 5.30 -6.76
C GLY A 373 16.19 4.61 -8.13
N VAL A 374 17.36 4.47 -8.76
CA VAL A 374 17.46 3.92 -10.12
C VAL A 374 17.50 2.38 -10.07
N PRO A 375 16.52 1.66 -10.65
CA PRO A 375 16.64 0.21 -10.82
C PRO A 375 17.70 -0.09 -11.88
N LYS A 376 18.63 -1.01 -11.56
CA LYS A 376 19.75 -1.37 -12.46
C LYS A 376 19.75 -2.86 -12.70
N THR A 377 20.00 -3.28 -13.94
CA THR A 377 20.26 -4.68 -14.29
C THR A 377 21.74 -4.84 -14.55
N THR A 378 22.39 -5.77 -13.86
CA THR A 378 23.81 -6.07 -14.06
C THR A 378 24.02 -6.84 -15.37
N MET A 379 25.27 -6.91 -15.83
CA MET A 379 25.66 -7.72 -17.00
C MET A 379 25.38 -9.22 -16.81
N GLU A 380 25.30 -9.68 -15.56
CA GLU A 380 25.04 -11.07 -15.18
C GLU A 380 23.53 -11.40 -15.10
N GLY A 381 22.66 -10.43 -15.41
CA GLY A 381 21.21 -10.62 -15.40
C GLY A 381 20.56 -10.50 -14.02
N THR A 382 21.31 -10.10 -12.98
CA THR A 382 20.74 -9.82 -11.66
C THR A 382 20.18 -8.39 -11.60
N SER A 383 18.96 -8.25 -11.07
CA SER A 383 18.31 -6.96 -10.86
C SER A 383 18.71 -6.38 -9.50
N LEU A 384 19.31 -5.19 -9.50
CA LEU A 384 19.54 -4.39 -8.30
C LEU A 384 18.31 -3.53 -8.02
N ARG A 385 17.81 -3.64 -6.79
CA ARG A 385 16.69 -2.83 -6.28
C ARG A 385 17.02 -1.34 -6.36
N GLY A 386 16.10 -0.56 -6.96
CA GLY A 386 16.14 0.91 -6.94
C GLY A 386 15.27 1.53 -5.83
N ASP A 387 14.27 0.79 -5.34
CA ASP A 387 13.28 1.32 -4.39
C ASP A 387 13.85 1.41 -2.97
N ILE A 388 13.40 2.46 -2.26
CA ILE A 388 13.82 2.76 -0.88
C ILE A 388 12.71 2.27 0.06
N ASN A 389 13.08 1.58 1.14
CA ASN A 389 12.13 1.14 2.16
C ASN A 389 12.27 1.99 3.42
N VAL A 390 11.15 2.44 3.97
CA VAL A 390 11.10 3.32 5.14
C VAL A 390 10.27 2.67 6.25
N CYS A 391 10.80 2.68 7.47
CA CYS A 391 10.09 2.21 8.66
C CYS A 391 9.97 3.36 9.67
N VAL A 392 8.75 3.60 10.15
CA VAL A 392 8.45 4.57 11.20
C VAL A 392 8.06 3.81 12.46
N VAL A 393 8.84 4.00 13.51
CA VAL A 393 8.62 3.42 14.84
C VAL A 393 8.30 4.57 15.77
N GLY A 394 7.38 4.39 16.71
CA GLY A 394 7.21 5.42 17.73
C GLY A 394 6.15 5.09 18.74
N ASP A 395 5.90 6.00 19.65
CA ASP A 395 4.85 5.83 20.65
C ASP A 395 3.45 5.91 19.99
N PRO A 396 2.40 5.40 20.65
CA PRO A 396 1.02 5.62 20.23
C PRO A 396 0.72 7.12 20.03
N SER A 397 -0.26 7.44 19.17
CA SER A 397 -0.73 8.82 18.95
C SER A 397 0.26 9.80 18.29
N THR A 398 1.43 9.35 17.83
CA THR A 398 2.44 10.18 17.14
C THR A 398 2.17 10.40 15.63
N ALA A 399 0.90 10.36 15.21
CA ALA A 399 0.45 10.54 13.81
C ALA A 399 1.02 9.56 12.75
N LYS A 400 1.61 8.43 13.15
CA LYS A 400 2.15 7.40 12.22
C LYS A 400 1.15 6.95 11.15
N SER A 401 -0.04 6.50 11.57
CA SER A 401 -1.06 6.04 10.62
C SER A 401 -1.58 7.18 9.71
N GLN A 402 -1.44 8.45 10.10
CA GLN A 402 -1.79 9.58 9.24
C GLN A 402 -0.79 9.73 8.09
N PHE A 403 0.50 9.50 8.31
CA PHE A 403 1.48 9.47 7.23
C PHE A 403 1.14 8.39 6.18
N LEU A 404 0.80 7.18 6.64
CA LEU A 404 0.43 6.08 5.74
C LEU A 404 -0.83 6.40 4.92
N LYS A 405 -1.88 6.90 5.57
CA LYS A 405 -3.14 7.29 4.89
C LYS A 405 -2.93 8.41 3.89
N HIS A 406 -2.12 9.43 4.22
CA HIS A 406 -1.79 10.50 3.30
C HIS A 406 -1.01 10.00 2.07
N VAL A 407 -0.07 9.06 2.27
CA VAL A 407 0.68 8.46 1.16
C VAL A 407 -0.21 7.59 0.27
N GLU A 408 -1.14 6.83 0.86
CA GLU A 408 -2.14 6.04 0.14
C GLU A 408 -3.04 6.92 -0.74
N GLU A 409 -3.54 8.04 -0.21
CA GLU A 409 -4.39 8.97 -0.96
C GLU A 409 -3.60 9.75 -2.04
N PHE A 410 -2.34 10.06 -1.75
CA PHE A 410 -1.49 10.81 -2.66
C PHE A 410 -1.02 9.97 -3.85
N SER A 411 -0.49 8.78 -3.59
CA SER A 411 0.10 7.91 -4.61
C SER A 411 -0.97 7.05 -5.26
N PRO A 412 -1.15 7.10 -6.59
CA PRO A 412 -2.28 6.46 -7.23
C PRO A 412 -2.17 4.92 -7.28
N ARG A 413 -0.96 4.38 -7.04
CA ARG A 413 -0.66 2.93 -7.02
C ARG A 413 -0.25 2.47 -5.60
N ALA A 414 -0.82 3.08 -4.57
CA ALA A 414 -0.56 2.71 -3.20
C ALA A 414 -1.69 1.86 -2.61
N VAL A 415 -1.31 0.86 -1.81
CA VAL A 415 -2.24 -0.02 -1.10
C VAL A 415 -1.94 0.09 0.38
N TYR A 416 -2.96 0.35 1.18
CA TYR A 416 -2.89 0.31 2.64
C TYR A 416 -3.37 -1.03 3.17
N THR A 417 -2.57 -1.64 4.03
CA THR A 417 -2.90 -2.88 4.72
C THR A 417 -2.51 -2.80 6.20
N SER A 418 -3.23 -3.52 7.04
CA SER A 418 -2.85 -3.72 8.45
C SER A 418 -2.19 -5.08 8.60
N GLY A 419 -1.07 -5.15 9.30
CA GLY A 419 -0.32 -6.38 9.56
C GLY A 419 -1.12 -7.43 10.32
N LYS A 420 -2.11 -7.03 11.12
CA LYS A 420 -2.98 -7.95 11.86
C LYS A 420 -4.15 -8.47 11.03
N ALA A 421 -4.71 -7.63 10.16
CA ALA A 421 -5.84 -7.99 9.31
C ALA A 421 -5.42 -8.74 8.04
N SER A 422 -4.13 -8.66 7.69
CA SER A 422 -3.58 -9.31 6.51
C SER A 422 -3.04 -10.68 6.86
N SER A 423 -3.31 -11.66 5.99
CA SER A 423 -2.67 -12.98 6.03
C SER A 423 -1.57 -13.04 4.96
N ALA A 424 -0.65 -14.01 5.05
CA ALA A 424 0.35 -14.26 3.99
C ALA A 424 -0.28 -14.32 2.59
N ALA A 425 -1.45 -14.96 2.48
CA ALA A 425 -2.20 -15.08 1.23
C ALA A 425 -2.69 -13.72 0.72
N GLY A 426 -3.15 -12.84 1.63
CA GLY A 426 -3.59 -11.49 1.31
C GLY A 426 -2.45 -10.51 1.01
N LEU A 427 -1.25 -10.72 1.58
CA LEU A 427 -0.07 -9.89 1.30
C LEU A 427 0.64 -10.27 0.01
N THR A 428 0.83 -11.56 -0.24
CA THR A 428 1.64 -12.07 -1.35
C THR A 428 0.80 -12.47 -2.55
N ALA A 429 0.50 -13.74 -2.70
CA ALA A 429 -0.50 -14.25 -3.62
C ALA A 429 -1.07 -15.56 -3.06
N ALA A 430 -2.34 -15.81 -3.34
CA ALA A 430 -3.05 -17.02 -2.94
C ALA A 430 -3.28 -17.91 -4.17
N VAL A 431 -3.25 -19.22 -3.98
CA VAL A 431 -3.72 -20.16 -5.01
C VAL A 431 -5.12 -20.61 -4.60
N VAL A 432 -6.12 -20.16 -5.35
CA VAL A 432 -7.53 -20.43 -5.09
C VAL A 432 -8.06 -21.34 -6.19
N ARG A 433 -8.92 -22.29 -5.83
CA ARG A 433 -9.62 -23.10 -6.82
C ARG A 433 -10.82 -22.34 -7.34
N ASP A 434 -10.84 -22.06 -8.63
CA ASP A 434 -11.99 -21.41 -9.25
C ASP A 434 -13.18 -22.38 -9.32
N GLU A 435 -14.38 -21.87 -9.03
CA GLU A 435 -15.60 -22.68 -9.01
C GLU A 435 -16.15 -22.93 -10.43
N GLU A 436 -15.88 -22.02 -11.37
CA GLU A 436 -16.38 -22.11 -12.75
C GLU A 436 -15.48 -23.02 -13.61
N SER A 437 -14.16 -22.83 -13.55
CA SER A 437 -13.18 -23.64 -14.32
C SER A 437 -12.69 -24.89 -13.59
N HIS A 438 -12.90 -25.01 -12.28
CA HIS A 438 -12.32 -26.04 -11.41
C HIS A 438 -10.79 -26.10 -11.36
N GLU A 439 -10.10 -25.16 -12.02
CA GLU A 439 -8.64 -25.04 -12.03
C GLU A 439 -8.13 -24.20 -10.86
N PHE A 440 -6.86 -24.37 -10.52
CA PHE A 440 -6.18 -23.56 -9.51
C PHE A 440 -5.66 -22.27 -10.15
N VAL A 441 -6.26 -21.14 -9.78
CA VAL A 441 -5.86 -19.80 -10.24
C VAL A 441 -5.09 -19.08 -9.14
N ILE A 442 -4.19 -18.17 -9.54
CA ILE A 442 -3.45 -17.33 -8.61
C ILE A 442 -4.25 -16.03 -8.40
N GLU A 443 -4.62 -15.74 -7.17
CA GLU A 443 -5.14 -14.42 -6.76
C GLU A 443 -3.98 -13.57 -6.25
N ALA A 444 -3.80 -12.39 -6.84
CA ALA A 444 -2.77 -11.43 -6.46
C ALA A 444 -3.09 -10.80 -5.09
N GLY A 445 -2.10 -10.76 -4.19
CA GLY A 445 -2.19 -10.05 -2.91
C GLY A 445 -1.80 -8.58 -2.99
N ALA A 446 -1.85 -7.90 -1.85
CA ALA A 446 -1.64 -6.47 -1.74
C ALA A 446 -0.28 -5.98 -2.27
N LEU A 447 0.81 -6.74 -2.05
CA LEU A 447 2.14 -6.37 -2.55
C LEU A 447 2.21 -6.43 -4.07
N MET A 448 1.49 -7.35 -4.70
CA MET A 448 1.47 -7.46 -6.16
C MET A 448 0.59 -6.39 -6.80
N LEU A 449 -0.55 -6.07 -6.18
CA LEU A 449 -1.44 -5.00 -6.64
C LEU A 449 -0.76 -3.63 -6.58
N ALA A 450 0.21 -3.46 -5.66
CA ALA A 450 0.98 -2.23 -5.49
C ALA A 450 2.25 -2.15 -6.37
N ASP A 451 2.44 -3.00 -7.39
CA ASP A 451 3.65 -3.02 -8.24
C ASP A 451 4.00 -1.62 -8.81
N ASN A 452 5.28 -1.25 -8.76
CA ASN A 452 5.85 0.08 -9.06
C ASN A 452 5.30 1.26 -8.21
N GLY A 453 4.54 0.96 -7.15
CA GLY A 453 3.96 1.90 -6.21
C GLY A 453 4.48 1.71 -4.78
N VAL A 454 3.61 1.98 -3.81
CA VAL A 454 3.95 1.95 -2.37
C VAL A 454 2.98 1.04 -1.63
N CYS A 455 3.50 0.07 -0.90
CA CYS A 455 2.71 -0.73 0.04
C CYS A 455 2.86 -0.14 1.45
N CYS A 456 1.77 0.37 2.00
CA CYS A 456 1.72 0.90 3.35
C CYS A 456 1.24 -0.20 4.29
N ILE A 457 2.04 -0.53 5.31
CA ILE A 457 1.73 -1.58 6.30
C ILE A 457 1.71 -0.95 7.69
N ASP A 458 0.51 -0.90 8.30
CA ASP A 458 0.36 -0.49 9.70
C ASP A 458 0.45 -1.69 10.64
N GLU A 459 0.85 -1.47 11.90
CA GLU A 459 1.07 -2.51 12.92
C GLU A 459 2.00 -3.64 12.43
N PHE A 460 3.11 -3.27 11.80
CA PHE A 460 4.08 -4.21 11.22
C PHE A 460 4.65 -5.18 12.28
N ASP A 461 4.72 -4.76 13.55
CA ASP A 461 5.17 -5.59 14.68
C ASP A 461 4.18 -6.70 15.09
N LYS A 462 2.91 -6.59 14.68
CA LYS A 462 1.84 -7.57 15.00
C LYS A 462 1.67 -8.67 13.97
N MET A 463 2.48 -8.68 12.90
CA MET A 463 2.43 -9.71 11.87
C MET A 463 2.97 -11.05 12.36
N GLU A 464 2.35 -12.13 11.90
CA GLU A 464 2.85 -13.49 12.15
C GLU A 464 4.19 -13.75 11.46
N MET A 465 4.99 -14.65 12.04
CA MET A 465 6.31 -15.01 11.51
C MET A 465 6.27 -15.60 10.10
N ARG A 466 5.18 -16.28 9.70
CA ARG A 466 5.02 -16.83 8.34
C ARG A 466 4.95 -15.72 7.28
N ASP A 467 4.21 -14.67 7.60
CA ASP A 467 3.99 -13.53 6.72
C ASP A 467 5.27 -12.69 6.62
N GLN A 468 6.01 -12.56 7.72
CA GLN A 468 7.32 -11.91 7.76
C GLN A 468 8.36 -12.61 6.84
N VAL A 469 8.36 -13.95 6.77
CA VAL A 469 9.27 -14.70 5.88
C VAL A 469 8.95 -14.40 4.42
N ALA A 470 7.66 -14.37 4.07
CA ALA A 470 7.22 -14.08 2.70
C ALA A 470 7.57 -12.64 2.27
N ILE A 471 7.40 -11.67 3.17
CA ILE A 471 7.84 -10.28 2.94
C ILE A 471 9.36 -10.19 2.82
N HIS A 472 10.12 -10.97 3.61
CA HIS A 472 11.58 -10.96 3.52
C HIS A 472 12.08 -11.43 2.15
N GLU A 473 11.46 -12.43 1.54
CA GLU A 473 11.73 -12.85 0.15
C GLU A 473 11.42 -11.71 -0.83
N ALA A 474 10.22 -11.12 -0.73
CA ALA A 474 9.78 -10.03 -1.59
C ALA A 474 10.70 -8.79 -1.51
N MET A 475 11.17 -8.41 -0.31
CA MET A 475 12.03 -7.23 -0.10
C MET A 475 13.47 -7.40 -0.58
N GLU A 476 13.97 -8.65 -0.60
CA GLU A 476 15.31 -8.97 -1.11
C GLU A 476 15.30 -9.11 -2.62
N GLN A 477 14.45 -9.99 -3.14
CA GLN A 477 14.51 -10.42 -4.55
C GLN A 477 13.59 -9.60 -5.45
N GLN A 478 12.73 -8.73 -4.91
CA GLN A 478 11.64 -8.05 -5.62
C GLN A 478 10.74 -9.00 -6.42
N THR A 479 10.74 -10.28 -6.04
CA THR A 479 9.98 -11.36 -6.65
C THR A 479 9.48 -12.28 -5.55
N ILE A 480 8.35 -12.93 -5.80
CA ILE A 480 7.73 -13.89 -4.90
C ILE A 480 7.55 -15.18 -5.69
N SER A 481 8.15 -16.26 -5.20
CA SER A 481 8.02 -17.57 -5.81
C SER A 481 6.93 -18.39 -5.12
N ILE A 482 5.96 -18.88 -5.90
CA ILE A 482 4.87 -19.72 -5.39
C ILE A 482 4.95 -21.07 -6.10
N THR A 483 5.09 -22.13 -5.30
CA THR A 483 4.99 -23.52 -5.74
C THR A 483 3.91 -24.22 -4.91
N LYS A 484 2.66 -24.15 -5.37
CA LYS A 484 1.50 -24.75 -4.68
C LYS A 484 0.50 -25.32 -5.69
N ALA A 485 -0.15 -26.43 -5.33
CA ALA A 485 -1.22 -27.06 -6.12
C ALA A 485 -0.90 -27.29 -7.61
N GLY A 486 0.37 -27.61 -7.92
CA GLY A 486 0.83 -27.84 -9.30
C GLY A 486 1.18 -26.56 -10.09
N VAL A 487 0.96 -25.38 -9.51
CA VAL A 487 1.31 -24.09 -10.11
C VAL A 487 2.69 -23.66 -9.58
N LYS A 488 3.64 -23.53 -10.50
CA LYS A 488 4.96 -22.94 -10.25
C LYS A 488 5.05 -21.61 -10.97
N ALA A 489 4.92 -20.52 -10.24
CA ALA A 489 4.95 -19.17 -10.77
C ALA A 489 5.90 -18.28 -9.96
N THR A 490 6.60 -17.40 -10.65
CA THR A 490 7.42 -16.33 -10.06
C THR A 490 6.78 -15.01 -10.41
N LEU A 491 6.34 -14.27 -9.41
CA LEU A 491 5.58 -13.04 -9.56
C LEU A 491 6.46 -11.87 -9.14
N ASN A 492 6.42 -10.76 -9.89
CA ASN A 492 7.20 -9.57 -9.56
C ASN A 492 6.48 -8.76 -8.48
N ALA A 493 7.24 -8.20 -7.54
CA ALA A 493 6.74 -7.36 -6.45
C ALA A 493 7.68 -6.16 -6.26
N ARG A 494 7.76 -5.28 -7.27
CA ARG A 494 8.63 -4.08 -7.27
C ARG A 494 7.92 -2.96 -6.53
N THR A 495 7.85 -3.09 -5.21
CA THR A 495 7.14 -2.12 -4.36
C THR A 495 8.07 -1.54 -3.31
N SER A 496 7.89 -0.25 -3.04
CA SER A 496 8.47 0.38 -1.86
C SER A 496 7.57 0.10 -0.66
N ILE A 497 8.15 -0.29 0.47
CA ILE A 497 7.40 -0.55 1.70
C ILE A 497 7.54 0.65 2.66
N LEU A 498 6.39 1.18 3.07
CA LEU A 498 6.26 2.11 4.18
C LEU A 498 5.62 1.37 5.37
N ALA A 499 6.43 1.06 6.38
CA ALA A 499 5.98 0.33 7.56
C ALA A 499 5.80 1.27 8.76
N ALA A 500 4.73 1.06 9.53
CA ALA A 500 4.56 1.64 10.85
C ALA A 500 4.62 0.53 11.92
N ALA A 501 5.41 0.76 12.97
CA ALA A 501 5.56 -0.18 14.08
C ALA A 501 5.44 0.51 15.44
N ASN A 502 5.02 -0.26 16.44
CA ASN A 502 4.95 0.18 17.82
C ASN A 502 6.05 -0.51 18.67
N PRO A 503 6.61 0.17 19.68
CA PRO A 503 7.51 -0.46 20.65
C PRO A 503 6.76 -1.50 21.48
N VAL A 504 7.46 -2.53 21.95
CA VAL A 504 6.87 -3.70 22.65
C VAL A 504 6.12 -3.30 23.93
N SER A 505 6.69 -2.38 24.71
CA SER A 505 6.10 -1.83 25.96
C SER A 505 5.13 -0.68 25.73
N GLY A 506 4.83 -0.32 24.47
CA GLY A 506 4.00 0.84 24.13
C GLY A 506 4.71 2.20 24.29
N ARG A 507 5.83 2.28 25.01
CA ARG A 507 6.73 3.44 25.04
C ARG A 507 8.14 3.07 24.59
N TYR A 508 8.78 3.97 23.86
CA TYR A 508 10.15 3.79 23.40
C TYR A 508 11.15 4.05 24.52
N ASP A 509 11.90 3.01 24.92
CA ASP A 509 12.93 3.09 25.96
C ASP A 509 14.30 3.35 25.34
N ARG A 510 14.91 4.51 25.62
CA ARG A 510 16.22 4.91 25.05
C ARG A 510 17.39 4.11 25.63
N SER A 511 17.19 3.46 26.78
CA SER A 511 18.22 2.64 27.45
C SER A 511 18.45 1.29 26.76
N LYS A 512 17.44 0.80 26.05
CA LYS A 512 17.48 -0.51 25.37
C LYS A 512 17.88 -0.37 23.91
N SER A 513 18.46 -1.44 23.38
CA SER A 513 18.75 -1.51 21.96
C SER A 513 17.46 -1.54 21.13
N LEU A 514 17.52 -1.02 19.90
CA LEU A 514 16.38 -1.01 18.98
C LEU A 514 15.79 -2.43 18.76
N LYS A 515 16.67 -3.44 18.72
CA LYS A 515 16.27 -4.84 18.56
C LYS A 515 15.47 -5.39 19.74
N GLN A 516 15.71 -4.89 20.96
CA GLN A 516 14.94 -5.27 22.14
C GLN A 516 13.64 -4.47 22.24
N ASN A 517 13.65 -3.22 21.77
CA ASN A 517 12.46 -2.36 21.76
C ASN A 517 11.40 -2.77 20.73
N ILE A 518 11.78 -3.50 19.68
CA ILE A 518 10.87 -3.89 18.59
C ILE A 518 10.96 -5.39 18.35
N ASN A 519 9.80 -6.05 18.25
CA ASN A 519 9.69 -7.46 17.91
C ASN A 519 9.88 -7.74 16.39
N LEU A 520 11.03 -7.35 15.84
CA LEU A 520 11.39 -7.61 14.44
C LEU A 520 12.64 -8.46 14.31
N THR A 521 12.68 -9.26 13.24
CA THR A 521 13.84 -10.10 12.94
C THR A 521 14.98 -9.25 12.36
N ALA A 522 16.22 -9.59 12.70
CA ALA A 522 17.41 -8.89 12.20
C ALA A 522 17.53 -8.86 10.65
N PRO A 523 17.17 -9.93 9.91
CA PRO A 523 17.20 -9.89 8.45
C PRO A 523 16.30 -8.80 7.86
N ILE A 524 15.08 -8.62 8.41
CA ILE A 524 14.12 -7.59 7.97
C ILE A 524 14.62 -6.20 8.32
N MET A 525 15.12 -6.00 9.55
CA MET A 525 15.65 -4.70 9.96
C MET A 525 16.75 -4.20 9.04
N SER A 526 17.61 -5.10 8.56
CA SER A 526 18.68 -4.75 7.63
C SER A 526 18.22 -4.39 6.20
N ARG A 527 16.94 -4.60 5.84
CA ARG A 527 16.37 -4.32 4.51
C ARG A 527 15.71 -2.96 4.38
N PHE A 528 15.34 -2.39 5.52
CA PHE A 528 14.88 -1.02 5.61
C PHE A 528 16.09 -0.11 5.51
N ASP A 529 15.99 0.86 4.61
CA ASP A 529 17.07 1.78 4.31
C ASP A 529 17.05 2.96 5.29
N LEU A 530 15.86 3.32 5.78
CA LEU A 530 15.65 4.37 6.78
C LEU A 530 14.75 3.89 7.92
N PHE A 531 15.20 4.17 9.15
CA PHE A 531 14.39 4.06 10.37
C PHE A 531 14.16 5.45 10.97
N PHE A 532 12.90 5.78 11.19
CA PHE A 532 12.54 6.99 11.92
C PHE A 532 11.87 6.60 13.23
N ILE A 533 12.50 6.98 14.34
CA ILE A 533 11.94 6.77 15.67
C ILE A 533 11.32 8.09 16.14
N LEU A 534 10.02 8.05 16.40
CA LEU A 534 9.23 9.13 16.94
C LEU A 534 9.03 8.88 18.42
N VAL A 535 9.72 9.67 19.25
CA VAL A 535 9.56 9.65 20.70
C VAL A 535 8.58 10.76 21.08
N ASP A 536 7.59 10.44 21.89
CA ASP A 536 6.63 11.40 22.41
C ASP A 536 7.19 12.06 23.67
N ASP A 537 7.89 13.19 23.48
CA ASP A 537 8.37 14.03 24.57
C ASP A 537 7.29 15.07 24.91
N CYS A 538 6.70 15.01 26.11
CA CYS A 538 5.65 15.95 26.54
C CYS A 538 6.20 17.38 26.63
N ASN A 539 5.89 18.22 25.64
CA ASN A 539 6.36 19.60 25.56
C ASN A 539 5.18 20.53 25.27
N GLU A 540 4.94 21.47 26.18
CA GLU A 540 3.80 22.39 26.11
C GLU A 540 3.77 23.20 24.80
N VAL A 541 4.93 23.55 24.24
CA VAL A 541 5.01 24.35 23.01
C VAL A 541 4.55 23.53 21.80
N THR A 542 4.98 22.27 21.69
CA THR A 542 4.58 21.39 20.59
C THR A 542 3.11 21.01 20.72
N ASP A 543 2.65 20.75 21.93
CA ASP A 543 1.27 20.38 22.20
C ASP A 543 0.32 21.53 21.91
N TYR A 544 0.70 22.76 22.26
CA TYR A 544 -0.05 23.95 21.88
C TYR A 544 -0.12 24.14 20.35
N ALA A 545 1.00 23.92 19.64
CA ALA A 545 1.03 24.00 18.18
C ALA A 545 0.15 22.93 17.53
N ILE A 546 0.19 21.69 18.03
CA ILE A 546 -0.65 20.58 17.57
C ILE A 546 -2.13 20.88 17.85
N ALA A 547 -2.47 21.31 19.07
CA ALA A 547 -3.83 21.64 19.46
C ALA A 547 -4.40 22.76 18.58
N ARG A 548 -3.65 23.84 18.36
CA ARG A 548 -4.03 24.91 17.45
C ARG A 548 -4.29 24.38 16.03
N ARG A 549 -3.44 23.48 15.54
CA ARG A 549 -3.59 22.90 14.21
C ARG A 549 -4.85 22.03 14.08
N ILE A 550 -5.17 21.24 15.10
CA ILE A 550 -6.38 20.42 15.16
C ILE A 550 -7.63 21.31 15.23
N VAL A 551 -7.60 22.37 16.05
CA VAL A 551 -8.71 23.33 16.16
C VAL A 551 -8.92 24.07 14.84
N ASP A 552 -7.86 24.49 14.17
CA ASP A 552 -7.93 25.12 12.85
C ASP A 552 -8.61 24.19 11.83
N LEU A 553 -8.22 22.90 11.80
CA LEU A 553 -8.79 21.90 10.90
C LEU A 553 -10.29 21.68 11.15
N HIS A 554 -10.73 21.64 12.41
CA HIS A 554 -12.13 21.45 12.76
C HIS A 554 -12.97 22.72 12.58
N SER A 555 -12.38 23.89 12.78
CA SER A 555 -13.08 25.19 12.65
C SER A 555 -13.25 25.61 11.19
N ARG A 556 -12.30 25.25 10.33
CA ARG A 556 -12.27 25.60 8.90
C ARG A 556 -12.43 24.34 8.05
N ILE A 557 -13.63 23.80 8.07
CA ILE A 557 -14.02 22.50 7.47
C ILE A 557 -13.66 22.39 5.97
N GLU A 558 -13.57 23.51 5.24
CA GLU A 558 -13.25 23.51 3.79
C GLU A 558 -12.09 24.46 3.38
N ASN A 559 -11.75 25.46 4.19
CA ASN A 559 -10.77 26.50 3.82
C ASN A 559 -9.60 26.57 4.82
N SER A 560 -8.68 25.61 4.77
CA SER A 560 -7.33 25.86 5.30
C SER A 560 -6.42 24.70 5.04
N VAL A 561 -5.53 24.82 4.04
CA VAL A 561 -4.12 25.12 4.29
C VAL A 561 -3.58 25.89 3.09
N GLU A 562 -2.93 27.04 3.29
CA GLU A 562 -2.14 27.66 2.22
C GLU A 562 -1.02 26.70 1.83
N ARG A 563 -1.10 26.16 0.61
CA ARG A 563 -0.07 25.32 0.02
C ARG A 563 0.55 26.10 -1.12
N VAL A 564 1.88 26.07 -1.21
CA VAL A 564 2.62 26.68 -2.33
C VAL A 564 2.35 25.91 -3.62
N TYR A 565 2.24 24.57 -3.52
CA TYR A 565 2.00 23.67 -4.64
C TYR A 565 0.73 22.84 -4.41
N SER A 566 -0.04 22.67 -5.48
CA SER A 566 -1.21 21.79 -5.48
C SER A 566 -0.77 20.31 -5.51
N LEU A 567 -1.57 19.41 -4.91
CA LEU A 567 -1.27 17.97 -4.96
C LEU A 567 -1.19 17.44 -6.38
N ASP A 568 -2.00 17.98 -7.29
CA ASP A 568 -1.97 17.59 -8.68
C ASP A 568 -0.63 17.97 -9.33
N GLU A 569 -0.17 19.22 -9.14
CA GLU A 569 1.13 19.69 -9.62
C GLU A 569 2.30 18.82 -9.10
N ILE A 570 2.25 18.43 -7.82
CA ILE A 570 3.28 17.56 -7.22
C ILE A 570 3.24 16.16 -7.85
N ARG A 571 2.05 15.59 -8.09
CA ARG A 571 1.93 14.29 -8.80
C ARG A 571 2.52 14.39 -10.20
N ARG A 572 2.27 15.50 -10.90
CA ARG A 572 2.83 15.75 -12.25
C ARG A 572 4.35 15.85 -12.22
N TYR A 573 4.87 16.64 -11.29
CA TYR A 573 6.31 16.79 -11.09
C TYR A 573 6.98 15.45 -10.77
N LEU A 574 6.38 14.65 -9.88
CA LEU A 574 6.90 13.34 -9.49
C LEU A 574 6.95 12.38 -10.67
N LEU A 575 5.91 12.33 -11.50
CA LEU A 575 5.88 11.46 -12.68
C LEU A 575 7.01 11.83 -13.66
N PHE A 576 7.19 13.12 -13.92
CA PHE A 576 8.28 13.62 -14.76
C PHE A 576 9.66 13.32 -14.18
N ALA A 577 9.87 13.61 -12.89
CA ALA A 577 11.15 13.41 -12.20
C ALA A 577 11.58 11.93 -12.12
N ARG A 578 10.63 10.98 -12.03
CA ARG A 578 10.92 9.54 -11.99
C ARG A 578 11.56 9.00 -13.27
N GLN A 579 11.41 9.68 -14.40
CA GLN A 579 11.97 9.25 -15.69
C GLN A 579 13.47 9.48 -15.79
N PHE A 580 14.03 10.37 -14.97
CA PHE A 580 15.46 10.64 -14.95
C PHE A 580 16.24 9.45 -14.35
N LYS A 581 17.38 9.14 -14.97
CA LYS A 581 18.29 8.07 -14.53
C LYS A 581 19.65 8.69 -14.21
N PRO A 582 19.78 9.36 -13.04
CA PRO A 582 21.00 10.06 -12.69
C PRO A 582 22.19 9.12 -12.60
N LYS A 583 23.35 9.58 -13.10
CA LYS A 583 24.62 8.86 -13.01
C LYS A 583 25.47 9.41 -11.87
N ILE A 584 26.23 8.54 -11.21
CA ILE A 584 27.13 8.95 -10.14
C ILE A 584 28.39 9.57 -10.78
N SER A 585 28.71 10.80 -10.42
CA SER A 585 29.96 11.46 -10.83
C SER A 585 31.15 10.88 -10.06
N LYS A 586 32.35 10.91 -10.66
CA LYS A 586 33.56 10.36 -10.05
C LYS A 586 33.91 11.04 -8.71
N GLU A 587 33.70 12.35 -8.62
CA GLU A 587 33.89 13.10 -7.36
C GLU A 587 32.91 12.63 -6.27
N SER A 588 31.66 12.34 -6.64
CA SER A 588 30.66 11.84 -5.70
C SER A 588 30.93 10.40 -5.28
N GLU A 589 31.49 9.58 -6.17
CA GLU A 589 31.90 8.21 -5.85
C GLU A 589 32.98 8.19 -4.76
N GLU A 590 34.05 8.97 -4.93
CA GLU A 590 35.11 9.12 -3.92
C GLU A 590 34.53 9.64 -2.59
N PHE A 591 33.61 10.62 -2.66
CA PHE A 591 32.97 11.18 -1.48
C PHE A 591 32.05 10.17 -0.75
N ILE A 592 31.30 9.34 -1.48
CA ILE A 592 30.47 8.26 -0.90
C ILE A 592 31.35 7.27 -0.13
N VAL A 593 32.49 6.87 -0.70
CA VAL A 593 33.44 5.95 -0.07
C VAL A 593 34.02 6.56 1.22
N GLU A 594 34.39 7.83 1.18
CA GLU A 594 34.87 8.57 2.36
C GLU A 594 33.82 8.61 3.47
N GLN A 595 32.56 8.96 3.12
CA GLN A 595 31.47 9.01 4.11
C GLN A 595 31.15 7.63 4.69
N TYR A 596 31.20 6.57 3.89
CA TYR A 596 31.01 5.21 4.38
C TYR A 596 32.12 4.76 5.32
N LYS A 597 33.39 5.08 5.00
CA LYS A 597 34.52 4.82 5.90
C LYS A 597 34.34 5.54 7.23
N ARG A 598 33.95 6.81 7.20
CA ARG A 598 33.65 7.62 8.40
C ARG A 598 32.50 7.03 9.21
N LEU A 599 31.45 6.57 8.54
CA LEU A 599 30.30 5.92 9.18
C LEU A 599 30.73 4.66 9.95
N ARG A 600 31.57 3.82 9.34
CA ARG A 600 32.04 2.56 9.94
C ARG A 600 33.08 2.77 11.03
N GLN A 601 33.96 3.75 10.89
CA GLN A 601 34.92 4.12 11.95
C GLN A 601 34.22 4.60 13.22
N ARG A 602 33.12 5.35 13.07
CA ARG A 602 32.30 5.80 14.20
C ARG A 602 31.68 4.64 14.97
N ASP A 603 31.26 3.57 14.27
CA ASP A 603 30.71 2.36 14.89
C ASP A 603 31.79 1.52 15.60
N GLY A 604 33.01 1.51 15.06
CA GLY A 604 34.13 0.74 15.61
C GLY A 604 34.77 1.32 16.88
N SER A 605 34.51 2.59 17.21
CA SER A 605 35.26 3.31 18.24
C SER A 605 34.80 3.06 19.69
N GLY A 606 33.85 2.16 19.97
CA GLY A 606 33.51 1.70 21.33
C GLY A 606 32.86 2.70 22.31
N VAL A 607 33.14 4.01 22.17
CA VAL A 607 32.71 5.08 23.08
C VAL A 607 31.18 5.25 23.12
N THR A 608 30.48 4.92 22.03
CA THR A 608 29.02 4.92 21.99
C THR A 608 28.54 3.67 21.27
N LYS A 609 27.89 2.75 21.97
CA LYS A 609 27.29 1.58 21.36
C LYS A 609 26.11 2.02 20.50
N SER A 610 26.25 1.92 19.19
CA SER A 610 25.14 2.16 18.28
C SER A 610 24.06 1.09 18.52
N ALA A 611 22.79 1.44 18.29
CA ALA A 611 21.70 0.48 18.44
C ALA A 611 21.76 -0.68 17.42
N TRP A 612 22.58 -0.54 16.35
CA TRP A 612 22.62 -1.44 15.21
C TRP A 612 23.98 -1.43 14.48
N ARG A 613 24.49 -2.63 14.12
CA ARG A 613 25.77 -2.78 13.39
C ARG A 613 25.68 -2.30 11.95
N ILE A 614 26.65 -1.49 11.53
CA ILE A 614 26.67 -0.92 10.16
C ILE A 614 27.18 -1.95 9.14
N THR A 615 26.40 -2.20 8.09
CA THR A 615 26.70 -3.19 7.03
C THR A 615 26.78 -2.54 5.64
N VAL A 616 27.21 -3.31 4.64
CA VAL A 616 27.30 -2.88 3.23
C VAL A 616 25.94 -2.46 2.65
N ARG A 617 24.82 -2.98 3.17
CA ARG A 617 23.47 -2.55 2.73
C ARG A 617 23.19 -1.08 3.01
N GLN A 618 23.84 -0.50 4.01
CA GLN A 618 23.74 0.93 4.30
C GLN A 618 24.47 1.78 3.25
N LEU A 619 25.53 1.23 2.62
CA LEU A 619 26.18 1.86 1.48
C LEU A 619 25.26 1.84 0.25
N GLU A 620 24.60 0.71 -0.04
CA GLU A 620 23.60 0.64 -1.11
C GLU A 620 22.44 1.62 -0.86
N SER A 621 21.98 1.73 0.39
CA SER A 621 20.95 2.68 0.81
C SER A 621 21.38 4.12 0.56
N LEU A 622 22.62 4.48 0.91
CA LEU A 622 23.19 5.81 0.69
C LEU A 622 23.22 6.16 -0.80
N ILE A 623 23.56 5.20 -1.66
CA ILE A 623 23.54 5.38 -3.12
C ILE A 623 22.12 5.63 -3.61
N ARG A 624 21.14 4.79 -3.23
CA ARG A 624 19.73 4.95 -3.62
C ARG A 624 19.15 6.30 -3.17
N LEU A 625 19.44 6.71 -1.93
CA LEU A 625 19.01 8.01 -1.39
C LEU A 625 19.63 9.18 -2.17
N SER A 626 20.91 9.08 -2.53
CA SER A 626 21.61 10.10 -3.31
C SER A 626 21.06 10.22 -4.74
N GLU A 627 20.73 9.08 -5.37
CA GLU A 627 20.09 9.03 -6.69
C GLU A 627 18.66 9.59 -6.65
N SER A 628 17.87 9.22 -5.64
CA SER A 628 16.52 9.77 -5.43
C SER A 628 16.54 11.29 -5.23
N MET A 629 17.52 11.79 -4.47
CA MET A 629 17.70 13.23 -4.28
C MET A 629 18.07 13.96 -5.58
N ALA A 630 18.91 13.34 -6.43
CA ALA A 630 19.24 13.89 -7.74
C ALA A 630 18.01 13.92 -8.68
N ARG A 631 17.17 12.87 -8.64
CA ARG A 631 15.90 12.83 -9.38
C ARG A 631 14.95 13.93 -8.96
N MET A 632 14.83 14.19 -7.66
CA MET A 632 13.99 15.27 -7.15
C MET A 632 14.36 16.64 -7.72
N HIS A 633 15.65 16.90 -7.96
CA HIS A 633 16.14 18.13 -8.59
C HIS A 633 16.22 18.06 -10.13
N CYS A 634 15.65 17.01 -10.75
CA CYS A 634 15.72 16.77 -12.20
C CYS A 634 17.15 16.86 -12.77
N CYS A 635 18.14 16.39 -12.01
CA CYS A 635 19.54 16.36 -12.42
C CYS A 635 19.92 14.99 -13.03
N ASP A 636 20.67 15.00 -14.12
CA ASP A 636 21.21 13.78 -14.76
C ASP A 636 22.46 13.23 -14.06
N GLU A 637 23.03 13.97 -13.12
CA GLU A 637 24.21 13.58 -12.36
C GLU A 637 24.02 13.77 -10.85
N VAL A 638 24.56 12.82 -10.07
CA VAL A 638 24.64 12.94 -8.62
C VAL A 638 25.82 13.85 -8.28
N GLN A 639 25.53 14.93 -7.55
CA GLN A 639 26.51 15.87 -7.05
C GLN A 639 26.86 15.59 -5.58
N PRO A 640 28.02 16.03 -5.08
CA PRO A 640 28.41 15.84 -3.68
C PRO A 640 27.42 16.46 -2.67
N LYS A 641 26.67 17.49 -3.09
CA LYS A 641 25.62 18.11 -2.27
C LYS A 641 24.50 17.13 -1.92
N HIS A 642 24.08 16.31 -2.90
CA HIS A 642 23.05 15.29 -2.70
C HIS A 642 23.52 14.21 -1.74
N VAL A 643 24.78 13.78 -1.88
CA VAL A 643 25.39 12.77 -0.99
C VAL A 643 25.51 13.28 0.45
N LYS A 644 25.91 14.55 0.65
CA LYS A 644 25.99 15.17 1.98
C LYS A 644 24.64 15.16 2.69
N GLU A 645 23.58 15.51 1.98
CA GLU A 645 22.23 15.56 2.56
C GLU A 645 21.66 14.15 2.79
N ALA A 646 21.86 13.22 1.87
CA ALA A 646 21.51 11.81 2.06
C ALA A 646 22.24 11.20 3.27
N PHE A 647 23.53 11.52 3.44
CA PHE A 647 24.32 11.11 4.59
C PHE A 647 23.83 11.75 5.90
N ARG A 648 23.40 13.03 5.87
CA ARG A 648 22.79 13.69 7.03
C ARG A 648 21.52 12.97 7.47
N LEU A 649 20.64 12.63 6.54
CA LEU A 649 19.40 11.91 6.82
C LEU A 649 19.67 10.50 7.36
N LEU A 650 20.59 9.76 6.72
CA LEU A 650 20.99 8.43 7.16
C LEU A 650 21.60 8.46 8.57
N ASN A 651 22.46 9.44 8.88
CA ASN A 651 23.00 9.59 10.23
C ASN A 651 21.94 9.88 11.28
N LYS A 652 20.93 10.68 10.95
CA LYS A 652 19.82 10.95 11.87
C LYS A 652 18.94 9.72 12.11
N SER A 653 18.85 8.80 11.15
CA SER A 653 18.14 7.53 11.34
C SER A 653 18.85 6.58 12.31
N ILE A 654 20.18 6.69 12.45
CA ILE A 654 20.97 5.84 13.34
C ILE A 654 20.99 6.46 14.74
N ILE A 655 20.06 6.02 15.58
CA ILE A 655 19.96 6.47 16.98
C ILE A 655 21.00 5.76 17.85
N ARG A 656 21.57 6.54 18.76
CA ARG A 656 22.51 6.08 19.78
C ARG A 656 21.72 5.51 20.95
N VAL A 657 22.18 4.41 21.51
CA VAL A 657 21.66 3.94 22.80
C VAL A 657 22.25 4.88 23.84
N GLU A 658 21.39 5.59 24.56
CA GLU A 658 21.81 6.36 25.73
C GLU A 658 21.92 5.37 26.88
N THR A 659 23.14 5.14 27.37
CA THR A 659 23.30 4.44 28.65
C THR A 659 22.75 5.35 29.73
N PRO A 660 21.78 4.91 30.54
CA PRO A 660 21.17 5.76 31.56
C PRO A 660 22.23 6.26 32.56
N ASP A 661 22.01 7.46 33.10
CA ASP A 661 22.77 7.97 34.22
C ASP A 661 22.54 7.08 35.44
N ILE A 662 23.61 6.79 36.18
CA ILE A 662 23.56 5.95 37.37
C ILE A 662 22.93 6.75 38.51
N ASN A 663 21.76 6.31 38.99
CA ASN A 663 21.17 6.79 40.23
C ASN A 663 21.70 5.95 41.38
N LEU A 664 22.61 6.52 42.18
CA LEU A 664 23.23 5.82 43.32
C LEU A 664 22.27 5.61 44.51
N ASP A 665 21.09 6.24 44.51
CA ASP A 665 20.14 6.21 45.62
C ASP A 665 19.01 5.16 45.44
N GLN A 666 18.70 4.76 44.21
CA GLN A 666 17.58 3.84 43.91
C GLN A 666 17.93 2.37 44.20
N GLU A 667 19.23 2.04 44.13
CA GLU A 667 19.76 0.69 44.35
C GLU A 667 19.89 0.36 45.85
N GLU A 668 19.98 1.37 46.75
CA GLU A 668 19.93 1.17 48.21
C GLU A 668 18.53 0.75 48.70
N GLU A 669 17.45 1.26 48.07
CA GLU A 669 16.09 0.86 48.42
C GLU A 669 15.82 -0.60 48.02
N GLU A 670 16.32 -1.04 46.85
CA GLU A 670 16.23 -2.44 46.41
C GLU A 670 17.10 -3.39 47.26
N ALA A 671 18.29 -2.96 47.70
CA ALA A 671 19.16 -3.77 48.56
C ALA A 671 18.62 -3.92 50.00
N MET A 672 17.94 -2.91 50.55
CA MET A 672 17.25 -3.04 51.84
C MET A 672 16.04 -3.97 51.76
N GLU A 673 15.33 -3.99 50.62
CA GLU A 673 14.22 -4.93 50.40
C GLU A 673 14.72 -6.38 50.26
N GLU A 674 15.87 -6.63 49.60
CA GLU A 674 16.46 -7.97 49.49
C GLU A 674 17.05 -8.50 50.83
N GLU A 675 17.66 -7.64 51.66
CA GLU A 675 18.16 -8.05 52.99
C GLU A 675 17.05 -8.29 54.02
N GLU A 676 15.86 -7.68 53.86
CA GLU A 676 14.69 -7.95 54.69
C GLU A 676 14.01 -9.29 54.35
N ASP A 677 14.09 -9.74 53.09
CA ASP A 677 13.50 -11.02 52.64
C ASP A 677 14.38 -12.22 53.04
N ASP A 678 15.72 -12.08 53.02
CA ASP A 678 16.65 -13.16 53.42
C ASP A 678 16.66 -13.42 54.94
N ASN A 679 16.27 -12.43 55.76
CA ASN A 679 16.14 -12.60 57.21
C ASN A 679 14.83 -13.29 57.66
N GLN A 680 13.87 -13.52 56.76
CA GLN A 680 12.61 -14.23 57.06
C GLN A 680 12.63 -15.73 56.77
N MET A 681 13.69 -16.27 56.15
CA MET A 681 13.76 -17.69 55.74
C MET A 681 14.53 -18.64 56.70
N ASN A 682 14.62 -18.35 57.99
CA ASN A 682 15.14 -19.30 58.99
C ASN A 682 14.30 -19.36 60.29
N GLY A 683 13.23 -20.16 60.28
CA GLY A 683 12.43 -20.54 61.45
C GLY A 683 11.46 -21.67 61.15
N HIS A 684 11.76 -22.88 61.63
CA HIS A 684 11.10 -24.17 61.32
C HIS A 684 9.73 -24.39 62.03
N ASP A 685 8.83 -25.07 61.31
CA ASP A 685 7.84 -26.12 61.66
C ASP A 685 6.60 -25.91 62.57
N ALA A 686 5.48 -26.41 62.03
CA ALA A 686 4.06 -26.47 62.43
C ALA A 686 3.74 -27.49 63.59
N PRO A 687 2.48 -27.92 63.93
CA PRO A 687 1.13 -27.60 63.41
C PRO A 687 -0.05 -27.50 64.43
N ASN A 688 -1.21 -26.95 64.01
CA ASN A 688 -2.60 -27.49 64.15
C ASN A 688 -3.70 -26.41 64.25
N GLY A 689 -4.85 -26.66 63.60
CA GLY A 689 -6.16 -26.41 64.23
C GLY A 689 -7.21 -25.53 63.54
N VAL A 690 -7.75 -26.01 62.43
CA VAL A 690 -9.13 -25.86 61.87
C VAL A 690 -10.23 -25.15 62.72
N ASN A 691 -10.81 -24.04 62.20
CA ASN A 691 -12.26 -23.73 61.99
C ASN A 691 -12.67 -22.24 62.24
N GLY A 692 -13.50 -21.68 61.32
CA GLY A 692 -14.64 -20.83 61.71
C GLY A 692 -14.73 -19.38 61.21
N ASP A 693 -15.04 -19.18 59.94
CA ASP A 693 -16.14 -18.37 59.36
C ASP A 693 -16.70 -17.06 60.01
N VAL A 694 -16.90 -16.08 59.11
CA VAL A 694 -17.86 -14.94 59.01
C VAL A 694 -17.78 -13.68 59.92
N ASN A 695 -17.47 -12.52 59.31
CA ASN A 695 -18.40 -11.41 58.98
C ASN A 695 -17.67 -10.05 58.89
N GLY A 696 -17.72 -9.43 57.71
CA GLY A 696 -17.34 -8.03 57.49
C GLY A 696 -18.55 -7.22 57.02
N GLU A 697 -18.90 -6.19 57.78
CA GLU A 697 -19.69 -5.04 57.35
C GLU A 697 -19.16 -3.80 58.10
N VAL A 698 -19.07 -2.66 57.42
CA VAL A 698 -19.62 -1.32 57.80
C VAL A 698 -19.08 -0.21 56.88
N ASN A 699 -20.02 0.35 56.09
CA ASN A 699 -20.29 1.76 55.69
C ASN A 699 -19.19 2.71 55.15
N GLY A 700 -19.30 3.12 53.87
CA GLY A 700 -20.26 4.14 53.39
C GLY A 700 -19.96 5.64 53.62
N HIS A 701 -19.47 6.31 52.54
CA HIS A 701 -19.67 7.71 52.06
C HIS A 701 -19.85 8.92 53.02
N GLU A 702 -19.12 10.03 52.75
CA GLU A 702 -19.68 11.32 52.32
C GLU A 702 -18.62 12.38 51.88
N HIS A 703 -19.02 13.24 50.93
CA HIS A 703 -18.31 14.42 50.41
C HIS A 703 -18.45 15.65 51.33
N THR A 704 -17.53 16.62 51.28
CA THR A 704 -17.83 18.08 51.17
C THR A 704 -16.57 18.96 51.06
N ASN A 705 -16.77 20.15 50.48
CA ASN A 705 -15.81 21.11 49.89
C ASN A 705 -14.98 21.96 50.89
N GLY A 706 -13.73 22.26 50.50
CA GLY A 706 -13.15 23.61 50.30
C GLY A 706 -12.97 24.60 51.46
N ILE A 707 -11.71 25.00 51.73
CA ILE A 707 -11.12 26.38 51.60
C ILE A 707 -9.83 26.52 52.45
N ASN A 708 -8.75 26.92 51.76
CA ASN A 708 -7.51 27.62 52.16
C ASN A 708 -6.90 27.48 53.56
N GLY A 709 -5.62 27.06 53.56
CA GLY A 709 -4.67 27.36 54.62
C GLY A 709 -3.28 26.80 54.33
N HIS A 710 -2.47 27.53 53.57
CA HIS A 710 -1.02 27.30 53.47
C HIS A 710 -0.41 27.15 54.87
N ARG A 711 0.18 25.99 55.16
CA ARG A 711 1.30 25.87 56.08
C ARG A 711 2.42 25.12 55.37
N VAL A 712 3.42 25.91 55.02
CA VAL A 712 4.77 25.50 54.67
C VAL A 712 5.35 24.75 55.86
N ASN A 713 5.53 23.44 55.73
CA ASN A 713 6.61 22.73 56.40
C ASN A 713 7.53 22.24 55.28
N GLY A 714 8.62 22.99 55.08
CA GLY A 714 9.71 22.56 54.24
C GLY A 714 10.49 21.48 54.97
N GLU A 715 10.28 20.23 54.58
CA GLU A 715 11.35 19.26 54.58
C GLU A 715 12.06 19.41 53.25
N SER A 716 13.29 19.92 53.30
CA SER A 716 14.19 19.96 52.16
C SER A 716 14.41 18.53 51.65
N ALA A 717 13.86 18.20 50.49
CA ALA A 717 14.21 16.99 49.77
C ALA A 717 15.73 16.91 49.63
N LYS A 718 16.35 15.83 50.12
CA LYS A 718 17.77 15.55 49.88
C LYS A 718 18.00 15.52 48.36
N PRO A 719 19.01 16.20 47.81
CA PRO A 719 19.30 16.14 46.38
C PRO A 719 19.73 14.72 46.03
N SER A 720 18.99 14.04 45.14
CA SER A 720 19.36 12.71 44.65
C SER A 720 20.70 12.78 43.91
N LEU A 721 21.68 11.95 44.30
CA LEU A 721 23.02 11.92 43.72
C LEU A 721 23.01 11.13 42.40
N ARG A 722 22.79 11.83 41.28
CA ARG A 722 22.86 11.27 39.92
C ARG A 722 24.26 11.47 39.34
N LEU A 723 24.83 10.43 38.73
CA LEU A 723 26.15 10.51 38.12
C LEU A 723 26.13 9.91 36.70
N SER A 724 26.75 10.61 35.74
CA SER A 724 26.81 10.11 34.36
C SER A 724 27.70 8.86 34.26
N PHE A 725 27.34 7.88 33.44
CA PHE A 725 28.12 6.65 33.29
C PHE A 725 29.59 6.91 32.87
N ALA A 726 29.83 7.97 32.10
CA ALA A 726 31.18 8.37 31.69
C ALA A 726 32.01 8.91 32.86
N GLU A 727 31.40 9.63 33.80
CA GLU A 727 32.04 10.05 35.04
C GLU A 727 32.24 8.86 35.99
N TYR A 728 31.26 7.96 36.07
CA TYR A 728 31.35 6.74 36.88
C TYR A 728 32.53 5.90 36.43
N LYS A 729 32.63 5.62 35.13
CA LYS A 729 33.71 4.84 34.52
C LYS A 729 35.07 5.51 34.71
N ARG A 730 35.13 6.84 34.67
CA ARG A 730 36.38 7.58 34.91
C ARG A 730 36.84 7.43 36.35
N ILE A 731 35.92 7.60 37.30
CA ILE A 731 36.19 7.48 38.73
C ILE A 731 36.54 6.04 39.08
N SER A 732 35.80 5.06 38.56
CA SER A 732 36.08 3.64 38.80
C SER A 732 37.43 3.22 38.25
N ASN A 733 37.79 3.64 37.04
CA ASN A 733 39.11 3.35 36.45
C ASN A 733 40.25 3.95 37.27
N LEU A 734 40.06 5.17 37.78
CA LEU A 734 41.05 5.87 38.61
C LEU A 734 41.24 5.18 39.98
N LEU A 735 40.14 4.72 40.60
CA LEU A 735 40.19 3.91 41.84
C LEU A 735 40.89 2.56 41.62
N VAL A 736 40.56 1.85 40.54
CA VAL A 736 41.18 0.56 40.21
C VAL A 736 42.66 0.72 39.89
N LEU A 737 43.06 1.78 39.18
CA LEU A 737 44.47 2.07 38.87
C LEU A 737 45.27 2.36 40.14
N HIS A 738 44.68 3.09 41.10
CA HIS A 738 45.32 3.34 42.39
C HIS A 738 45.50 2.06 43.20
N LEU A 739 44.47 1.21 43.28
CA LEU A 739 44.54 -0.06 43.99
C LEU A 739 45.57 -1.01 43.36
N ARG A 740 45.63 -1.11 42.01
CA ARG A 740 46.66 -1.91 41.33
C ARG A 740 48.08 -1.38 41.54
N ARG A 741 48.27 -0.06 41.48
CA ARG A 741 49.58 0.53 41.74
C ARG A 741 50.03 0.28 43.19
N ALA A 742 49.09 0.27 44.14
CA ALA A 742 49.37 -0.05 45.52
C ALA A 742 49.63 -1.55 45.74
N GLU A 743 49.02 -2.45 44.95
CA GLU A 743 49.35 -3.88 44.94
C GLU A 743 50.74 -4.18 44.32
N GLU A 744 51.18 -3.39 43.33
CA GLU A 744 52.49 -3.54 42.66
C GLU A 744 53.66 -2.93 43.46
N ALA A 745 53.40 -1.91 44.27
CA ALA A 745 54.37 -1.41 45.23
C ALA A 745 54.45 -2.41 46.40
N GLU A 746 55.60 -3.02 46.63
CA GLU A 746 55.85 -4.16 47.55
C GLU A 746 55.53 -3.93 49.06
N ASP A 747 54.68 -2.96 49.42
CA ASP A 747 54.16 -2.81 50.78
C ASP A 747 52.94 -3.73 50.95
N GLU A 748 53.07 -4.81 51.73
CA GLU A 748 52.00 -5.78 52.10
C GLU A 748 50.81 -5.16 52.90
N THR A 749 50.59 -3.85 52.82
CA THR A 749 49.47 -3.17 53.48
C THR A 749 48.27 -3.12 52.54
N ALA A 750 47.33 -4.04 52.73
CA ALA A 750 46.02 -3.98 52.10
C ALA A 750 45.34 -2.63 52.41
N LEU A 751 44.97 -1.88 51.37
CA LEU A 751 44.33 -0.57 51.50
C LEU A 751 42.92 -0.71 52.09
N LYS A 752 42.64 0.10 53.11
CA LYS A 752 41.31 0.15 53.71
C LYS A 752 40.36 1.02 52.90
N LYS A 753 39.06 0.75 52.97
CA LYS A 753 38.00 1.57 52.35
C LYS A 753 38.16 3.05 52.71
N SER A 754 38.43 3.37 53.97
CA SER A 754 38.63 4.75 54.43
C SER A 754 39.86 5.44 53.80
N GLU A 755 40.94 4.70 53.56
CA GLU A 755 42.18 5.21 52.97
C GLU A 755 42.01 5.52 51.48
N VAL A 756 41.26 4.68 50.75
CA VAL A 756 40.92 4.89 49.34
C VAL A 756 40.03 6.12 49.16
N VAL A 757 39.03 6.29 50.03
CA VAL A 757 38.15 7.47 50.02
C VAL A 757 38.96 8.75 50.31
N ASN A 758 39.83 8.72 51.32
CA ASN A 758 40.68 9.85 51.66
C ASN A 758 41.68 10.21 50.55
N TRP A 759 42.25 9.21 49.86
CA TRP A 759 43.14 9.43 48.73
C TRP A 759 42.43 10.16 47.59
N TYR A 760 41.24 9.70 47.20
CA TYR A 760 40.47 10.33 46.13
C TYR A 760 40.06 11.77 46.49
N LEU A 761 39.63 12.01 47.73
CA LEU A 761 39.32 13.36 48.21
C LEU A 761 40.53 14.30 48.16
N LYS A 762 41.74 13.78 48.36
CA LYS A 762 42.99 14.54 48.27
C LYS A 762 43.38 14.86 46.83
N GLU A 763 43.11 13.96 45.88
CA GLU A 763 43.40 14.21 44.46
C GLU A 763 42.48 15.31 43.88
N ILE A 764 41.26 15.41 44.41
CA ILE A 764 40.23 16.38 43.98
C ILE A 764 40.23 17.65 44.86
N GLU A 765 41.20 17.80 45.78
CA GLU A 765 41.29 18.95 46.69
C GLU A 765 41.22 20.31 45.96
N SER A 766 41.75 20.39 44.74
CA SER A 766 41.70 21.60 43.91
C SER A 766 40.33 21.96 43.33
N GLU A 767 39.37 21.04 43.33
CA GLU A 767 38.02 21.22 42.79
C GLU A 767 36.97 21.44 43.90
N ILE A 768 37.38 21.41 45.17
CA ILE A 768 36.47 21.53 46.33
C ILE A 768 36.59 22.95 46.90
N ASP A 769 35.61 23.79 46.62
CA ASP A 769 35.57 25.18 47.10
C ASP A 769 34.77 25.32 48.41
N SER A 770 33.92 24.33 48.76
CA SER A 770 33.02 24.40 49.92
C SER A 770 32.98 23.13 50.78
N GLU A 771 32.72 23.30 52.09
CA GLU A 771 32.57 22.20 53.06
C GLU A 771 31.37 21.28 52.71
N MET A 772 30.32 21.85 52.12
CA MET A 772 29.14 21.09 51.70
C MET A 772 29.42 20.21 50.48
N GLU A 773 30.26 20.65 49.54
CA GLU A 773 30.71 19.84 48.42
C GLU A 773 31.62 18.69 48.85
N LEU A 774 32.47 18.91 49.86
CA LEU A 774 33.32 17.86 50.42
C LEU A 774 32.48 16.70 50.98
N ILE A 775 31.41 17.02 51.72
CA ILE A 775 30.49 16.02 52.28
C ILE A 775 29.76 15.28 51.15
N ASN A 776 29.27 15.99 50.15
CA ASN A 776 28.57 15.39 49.01
C ASN A 776 29.49 14.47 48.18
N LYS A 777 30.75 14.89 47.93
CA LYS A 777 31.74 14.11 47.20
C LYS A 777 32.18 12.88 47.99
N LYS A 778 32.35 12.99 49.32
CA LYS A 778 32.63 11.84 50.18
C LYS A 778 31.52 10.79 50.10
N ALA A 779 30.26 11.20 50.27
CA ALA A 779 29.11 10.31 50.17
C ALA A 779 29.00 9.67 48.77
N MET A 780 29.29 10.44 47.71
CA MET A 780 29.31 9.94 46.34
C MET A 780 30.35 8.82 46.13
N ILE A 781 31.57 8.96 46.64
CA ILE A 781 32.62 7.95 46.48
C ILE A 781 32.29 6.69 47.28
N GLU A 782 31.78 6.84 48.50
CA GLU A 782 31.36 5.70 49.33
C GLU A 782 30.29 4.87 48.63
N LYS A 783 29.33 5.51 47.96
CA LYS A 783 28.31 4.86 47.13
C LYS A 783 28.89 4.20 45.86
N ILE A 784 29.85 4.86 45.20
CA ILE A 784 30.54 4.27 44.04
C ILE A 784 31.31 3.01 44.44
N ILE A 785 32.03 3.03 45.57
CA ILE A 785 32.76 1.86 46.08
C ILE A 785 31.79 0.72 46.41
N TYR A 786 30.66 1.03 47.06
CA TYR A 786 29.62 0.03 47.34
C TYR A 786 29.12 -0.65 46.05
N ARG A 787 28.83 0.13 45.00
CA ARG A 787 28.41 -0.41 43.71
C ARG A 787 29.48 -1.27 43.02
N LEU A 788 30.74 -0.86 43.10
CA LEU A 788 31.88 -1.62 42.54
C LEU A 788 32.11 -2.96 43.23
N VAL A 789 31.73 -3.08 44.51
CA VAL A 789 31.81 -4.32 45.29
C VAL A 789 30.60 -5.24 45.02
N HIS A 790 29.38 -4.72 45.14
CA HIS A 790 28.16 -5.56 45.17
C HIS A 790 27.53 -5.82 43.79
N TYR A 791 27.59 -4.88 42.85
CA TYR A 791 26.91 -5.00 41.55
C TYR A 791 27.90 -5.34 40.42
N ASP A 792 29.00 -4.59 40.32
CA ASP A 792 29.95 -4.75 39.22
C ASP A 792 31.00 -5.85 39.50
N TYR A 793 31.11 -6.32 40.75
CA TYR A 793 32.09 -7.32 41.22
C TYR A 793 33.54 -7.04 40.81
N ILE A 794 33.88 -5.76 40.68
CA ILE A 794 35.22 -5.28 40.30
C ILE A 794 36.14 -5.26 41.52
N LEU A 795 35.59 -4.94 42.69
CA LEU A 795 36.29 -4.91 43.98
C LEU A 795 35.79 -6.05 44.87
N ILE A 796 36.72 -6.65 45.62
CA ILE A 796 36.45 -7.72 46.59
C ILE A 796 36.73 -7.17 47.99
N GLU A 797 35.75 -7.31 48.86
CA GLU A 797 35.89 -7.02 50.29
C GLU A 797 36.48 -8.24 51.03
N LEU A 798 37.68 -8.08 51.60
CA LEU A 798 38.28 -9.09 52.46
C LEU A 798 37.88 -8.83 53.91
N THR A 799 37.00 -9.65 54.46
CA THR A 799 36.73 -9.66 55.91
C THR A 799 37.75 -10.58 56.60
N GLN A 800 38.33 -10.14 57.72
CA GLN A 800 39.16 -11.01 58.56
C GLN A 800 38.28 -12.08 59.22
N SER A 801 38.01 -13.18 58.51
CA SER A 801 37.35 -14.36 59.07
C SER A 801 38.37 -15.20 59.85
N GLY A 802 38.66 -14.78 61.08
CA GLY A 802 39.31 -15.64 62.07
C GLY A 802 38.28 -16.51 62.79
N LEU A 803 38.53 -17.83 62.87
CA LEU A 803 37.76 -18.81 63.65
C LEU A 803 37.43 -18.26 65.06
N LYS A 804 36.16 -17.95 65.33
CA LYS A 804 35.66 -17.69 66.70
C LYS A 804 34.90 -18.89 67.22
N GLY A 805 35.56 -19.63 68.11
CA GLY A 805 34.90 -20.53 69.05
C GLY A 805 34.04 -19.74 70.05
N SER A 806 33.02 -20.43 70.54
CA SER A 806 31.97 -20.02 71.46
C SER A 806 32.43 -19.26 72.71
N ALA A 807 31.89 -18.05 72.92
CA ALA A 807 31.62 -17.47 74.25
C ALA A 807 30.62 -16.30 74.13
N GLU A 808 29.77 -16.18 75.14
CA GLU A 808 28.52 -15.44 75.23
C GLU A 808 28.61 -13.89 75.23
N SER A 809 27.43 -13.32 75.03
CA SER A 809 26.98 -11.92 74.89
C SER A 809 27.45 -10.88 75.92
N SER A 810 27.72 -9.65 75.42
CA SER A 810 27.07 -8.40 75.90
C SER A 810 27.30 -7.27 74.88
N GLY A 811 26.25 -6.52 74.57
CA GLY A 811 26.24 -5.54 73.48
C GLY A 811 26.79 -4.17 73.84
N THR A 812 27.35 -3.47 72.84
CA THR A 812 27.26 -2.01 72.65
C THR A 812 27.76 -1.66 71.24
N GLU A 813 26.93 -0.90 70.53
CA GLU A 813 27.17 -0.02 69.38
C GLU A 813 28.13 -0.44 68.24
N SER A 814 27.54 -0.47 67.04
CA SER A 814 28.10 -0.71 65.72
C SER A 814 29.29 0.21 65.38
N GLN A 815 30.51 -0.32 65.55
CA GLN A 815 31.67 0.14 64.78
C GLN A 815 31.63 -0.54 63.41
N GLU A 816 31.40 0.23 62.35
CA GLU A 816 31.66 -0.19 60.98
C GLU A 816 33.09 -0.73 60.91
N LYS A 817 33.23 -2.03 60.60
CA LYS A 817 34.54 -2.64 60.40
C LYS A 817 35.09 -2.06 59.10
N ASP A 818 36.19 -1.31 59.18
CA ASP A 818 36.89 -0.77 58.01
C ASP A 818 37.47 -1.95 57.19
N VAL A 819 36.83 -2.26 56.07
CA VAL A 819 37.11 -3.45 55.25
C VAL A 819 38.25 -3.17 54.27
N THR A 820 39.11 -4.17 54.06
CA THR A 820 40.20 -4.12 53.07
C THR A 820 39.67 -4.44 51.68
N LEU A 821 39.98 -3.60 50.69
CA LEU A 821 39.53 -3.72 49.30
C LEU A 821 40.66 -4.25 48.42
N VAL A 822 40.35 -5.24 47.58
CA VAL A 822 41.28 -5.81 46.59
C VAL A 822 40.63 -5.85 45.21
N VAL A 823 41.39 -5.62 44.14
CA VAL A 823 40.84 -5.66 42.78
C VAL A 823 40.66 -7.12 42.33
N ASN A 824 39.52 -7.42 41.68
CA ASN A 824 39.26 -8.74 41.14
C ASN A 824 40.33 -9.13 40.08
N PRO A 825 41.03 -10.27 40.21
CA PRO A 825 42.10 -10.70 39.29
C PRO A 825 41.66 -10.84 37.83
N ASN A 826 40.37 -11.06 37.58
CA ASN A 826 39.82 -11.26 36.24
C ASN A 826 39.43 -9.96 35.52
N TYR A 827 39.51 -8.81 36.19
CA TYR A 827 39.19 -7.53 35.55
C TYR A 827 40.33 -7.09 34.62
N THR A 828 40.05 -6.73 33.38
CA THR A 828 41.06 -6.20 32.43
C THR A 828 40.63 -4.82 31.96
N PHE A 829 41.59 -3.92 31.70
CA PHE A 829 41.30 -2.59 31.16
C PHE A 829 40.63 -2.74 29.79
N ASP A 830 39.44 -2.16 29.63
CA ASP A 830 38.91 -1.79 28.32
C ASP A 830 39.40 -0.37 28.02
N ASP A 831 40.39 -0.25 27.12
CA ASP A 831 40.96 1.01 26.62
C ASP A 831 39.90 1.99 26.05
#